data_AF-A0A031FMA4-F1
#
_entry.id   AF-A0A031FMA4-F1
#
_cell.length_a   1.000
_cell.length_b   1.000
_cell.length_c   1.000
_cell.angle_alpha   90.00
_cell.angle_beta   90.00
_cell.angle_gamma   90.00
#
_symmetry.space_group_name_H-M   'P 1'
#
loop_
_entity.id
_entity.type
_entity.pdbx_description
1 polymer ?
#
loop_
_entity_poly.entity_id
_entity_poly.type
_entity_poly.pdbx_seq_one_letter_code
_entity_poly.pdbx_strand_id
1 'polypeptide(L)'
;MNDSLDQNPRGSAGGAASTVGAVYAGSVAAWCAVQLLLGKGASLPWKLSDDHSLASIACESSTHVDDLVLQLLPEGTVYIQIKHGLKFGPEFDKAMAQLVRQFWSSSFSCAKDRLVIATDQSASDTVRVAVRNVLRACHDLATDAALEDRATSEVMKKAFRRLKKCFEYESAVLQKSAHDITRRFRDFLGCTHLSIFETLDGCQEHQAIESLRQVVKPQQARQTWTLLNSTCLDVATLRQSLDRPGFWGILRRSQIEVSHRRLLLAGEHVQLEDVLRGMTRQRVDQLIALRQFDENLYVARAVLDQHFEAFCESADSLMVISGGSGQGKSCWCAYRSKSSLDRPTLLVAAENLEASDASLNATLIRLLNQHIQAHGGYPLPLFELTEWLKNTNILVMIDGLDRAPSFSQSLSPWMDATLAQLKQSKLQVVLTGRPETMVRLRSTLEMSPQVYRPKKDVWQVQLEDFTGKEASIAADRLGDPALAQYSHPSMMSFCAQIQEHGDVLLSEVQIVERFIQWRISQVNIRADILDEHLSLFIELLSKALATSEQGVLSSNEVLAMPGFDRQAYDALRRGNFIVEAHGVLRVEPDKISERLQGRYLDAVQTITDLDQVKAFPLKMGALRFALLDLAMRDERQAIEQLKRLVDHSKSLRMQMALGLACTLFEALPDWSSLEPLASELGKASGDNNVLMYLGSGGALIDLLGSRRWRGEQRLRLLWTLAPTESGFDWRQKHWEYPSRFSNFHVTPWRKRMLAVLQEPDVDAWNFLVERFDSQEPFEDCNEANMGHLAQGLFFLGAETRMWPALQALAHCTNRQQLLMLQMLARNYSDQVAVLMEQILSSGLFSLDEKYELAVGLQANLPTPAIMAAFNQLLADSEDPELQAVCLRGLGCGGDIAAVLKLINSPSVCDSDVAVCMSYSGEQFQVFAKRIFERVWRREVTAHVLNGFLYGVGNHDQALAHFKILEPLFMKALRQIPEAGISVAPIIEIFIRMAIDHPEKWQGLFELTEVILSSTDERARRFIVYACTAEESNAQSVEGLCLRARIIQTLIERETDRENLELLQFKLLTVLIDNPTLPQWLAGLIGKFPDMPSKRTVIIAEAKGIDAQRLEQLVSNARSFVATSCPVNAVGVVD
;
A
#
# COMPACT_ATOMS: atom_id res chain seq x y z
N MET A 1 -15.41 -18.04 -67.08
CA MET A 1 -16.69 -18.48 -67.68
C MET A 1 -17.52 -17.23 -67.96
N ASN A 2 -17.89 -17.10 -69.24
CA ASN A 2 -18.96 -16.32 -69.88
C ASN A 2 -18.90 -14.78 -69.94
N ASP A 3 -18.35 -14.31 -71.07
CA ASP A 3 -18.99 -13.52 -72.15
C ASP A 3 -20.06 -12.46 -71.82
N SER A 4 -19.80 -11.21 -72.24
CA SER A 4 -20.36 -10.66 -73.49
C SER A 4 -19.97 -9.20 -73.76
N LEU A 5 -19.83 -8.93 -75.06
CA LEU A 5 -19.39 -7.73 -75.80
C LEU A 5 -20.44 -6.59 -75.67
N ASP A 6 -20.18 -5.30 -75.90
CA ASP A 6 -19.79 -4.75 -77.22
C ASP A 6 -19.37 -3.26 -77.20
N GLN A 7 -18.81 -2.86 -78.34
CA GLN A 7 -17.89 -1.77 -78.67
C GLN A 7 -18.40 -0.31 -78.61
N ASN A 8 -17.48 0.62 -78.31
CA ASN A 8 -17.11 1.65 -79.29
C ASN A 8 -15.69 2.23 -79.06
N PRO A 9 -14.87 2.47 -80.10
CA PRO A 9 -13.45 2.75 -79.98
C PRO A 9 -13.15 4.26 -79.97
N ARG A 10 -12.44 4.76 -78.95
CA ARG A 10 -11.74 6.05 -79.02
C ARG A 10 -10.41 6.04 -78.27
N GLY A 11 -9.32 6.05 -79.04
CA GLY A 11 -8.10 6.79 -78.71
C GLY A 11 -7.15 6.16 -77.68
N SER A 12 -6.40 5.15 -78.11
CA SER A 12 -5.13 4.75 -77.50
C SER A 12 -4.09 5.88 -77.64
N ALA A 13 -4.10 6.86 -76.72
CA ALA A 13 -3.03 7.88 -76.58
C ALA A 13 -2.98 8.55 -75.18
N GLY A 14 -3.51 7.94 -74.12
CA GLY A 14 -3.68 8.61 -72.80
C GLY A 14 -2.96 7.99 -71.59
N GLY A 15 -2.41 6.77 -71.71
CA GLY A 15 -1.92 6.01 -70.54
C GLY A 15 -0.68 6.61 -69.88
N ALA A 16 0.39 6.86 -70.63
CA ALA A 16 1.67 7.31 -70.08
C ALA A 16 1.64 8.77 -69.56
N ALA A 17 0.89 9.66 -70.21
CA ALA A 17 0.79 11.06 -69.80
C ALA A 17 -0.03 11.24 -68.50
N SER A 18 -1.04 10.39 -68.27
CA SER A 18 -1.83 10.38 -67.04
C SER A 18 -1.01 9.93 -65.83
N THR A 19 -0.16 8.89 -66.00
CA THR A 19 0.69 8.36 -64.93
C THR A 19 1.76 9.36 -64.48
N VAL A 20 2.39 10.06 -65.43
CA VAL A 20 3.41 11.09 -65.11
C VAL A 20 2.81 12.28 -64.36
N GLY A 21 1.59 12.69 -64.72
CA GLY A 21 0.87 13.77 -64.02
C GLY A 21 0.54 13.44 -62.57
N ALA A 22 0.04 12.23 -62.30
CA ALA A 22 -0.28 11.78 -60.94
C ALA A 22 0.96 11.63 -60.06
N VAL A 23 2.07 11.10 -60.61
CA VAL A 23 3.36 10.99 -59.91
C VAL A 23 3.91 12.37 -59.56
N TYR A 24 3.81 13.34 -60.48
CA TYR A 24 4.21 14.72 -60.21
C TYR A 24 3.35 15.35 -59.10
N ALA A 25 2.03 15.14 -59.10
CA ALA A 25 1.14 15.64 -58.05
C ALA A 25 1.45 15.04 -56.68
N GLY A 26 1.66 13.72 -56.60
CA GLY A 26 2.10 13.05 -55.37
C GLY A 26 3.43 13.60 -54.85
N SER A 27 4.34 13.96 -55.75
CA SER A 27 5.65 14.52 -55.41
C SER A 27 5.61 15.95 -54.89
N VAL A 28 4.76 16.80 -55.47
CA VAL A 28 4.48 18.14 -54.92
C VAL A 28 3.82 18.05 -53.54
N ALA A 29 2.88 17.12 -53.35
CA ALA A 29 2.25 16.87 -52.06
C ALA A 29 3.27 16.36 -51.02
N ALA A 30 4.19 15.47 -51.40
CA ALA A 30 5.27 15.00 -50.54
C ALA A 30 6.23 16.14 -50.14
N TRP A 31 6.53 17.06 -51.05
CA TRP A 31 7.30 18.26 -50.72
C TRP A 31 6.60 19.10 -49.63
N CYS A 32 5.27 19.29 -49.75
CA CYS A 32 4.48 19.95 -48.70
C CYS A 32 4.48 19.15 -47.38
N ALA A 33 4.46 17.81 -47.45
CA ALA A 33 4.56 16.95 -46.27
C ALA A 33 5.90 17.12 -45.53
N VAL A 34 7.00 17.33 -46.27
CA VAL A 34 8.29 17.68 -45.67
C VAL A 34 8.21 19.00 -44.91
N GLN A 35 7.56 20.03 -45.47
CA GLN A 35 7.36 21.31 -44.77
C GLN A 35 6.49 21.14 -43.51
N LEU A 36 5.41 20.35 -43.61
CA LEU A 36 4.56 20.00 -42.47
C LEU A 36 5.37 19.30 -41.36
N LEU A 37 6.24 18.36 -41.71
CA LEU A 37 7.08 17.64 -40.75
C LEU A 37 8.15 18.52 -40.09
N LEU A 38 8.65 19.53 -40.81
CA LEU A 38 9.63 20.50 -40.30
C LEU A 38 9.02 21.55 -39.38
N GLY A 39 7.70 21.76 -39.41
CA GLY A 39 7.02 22.78 -38.62
C GLY A 39 7.30 24.22 -39.01
N LYS A 40 8.00 24.44 -40.13
CA LYS A 40 8.31 25.78 -40.61
C LYS A 40 7.10 26.40 -41.30
N GLY A 41 6.60 27.46 -40.70
CA GLY A 41 5.62 28.35 -41.29
C GLY A 41 6.20 29.39 -42.26
N ALA A 42 7.27 30.04 -41.81
CA ALA A 42 7.89 31.21 -42.44
C ALA A 42 8.62 30.96 -43.78
N SER A 43 8.66 29.71 -44.30
CA SER A 43 9.40 29.37 -45.53
C SER A 43 8.52 28.99 -46.73
N LEU A 44 7.19 29.08 -46.62
CA LEU A 44 6.30 28.80 -47.75
C LEU A 44 6.32 29.95 -48.78
N PRO A 45 6.40 29.68 -50.10
CA PRO A 45 6.65 30.69 -51.13
C PRO A 45 5.43 31.60 -51.45
N TRP A 46 4.41 31.62 -50.60
CA TRP A 46 3.08 32.19 -50.89
C TRP A 46 2.70 33.40 -50.02
N LYS A 47 3.70 34.11 -49.47
CA LYS A 47 3.53 35.36 -48.69
C LYS A 47 2.47 35.21 -47.58
N LEU A 48 2.61 34.16 -46.77
CA LEU A 48 1.86 33.99 -45.52
C LEU A 48 2.59 34.75 -44.39
N SER A 49 1.88 35.14 -43.33
CA SER A 49 2.53 35.71 -42.12
C SER A 49 3.44 34.64 -41.49
N ASP A 50 4.52 35.07 -40.83
CA ASP A 50 5.44 34.21 -40.06
C ASP A 50 4.73 33.40 -38.97
N ASP A 51 3.53 33.82 -38.56
CA ASP A 51 2.68 33.12 -37.58
C ASP A 51 1.96 31.88 -38.13
N HIS A 52 1.92 31.69 -39.47
CA HIS A 52 1.18 30.58 -40.08
C HIS A 52 2.03 29.33 -40.19
N SER A 53 1.56 28.17 -39.75
CA SER A 53 2.20 26.87 -40.00
C SER A 53 1.24 25.87 -40.64
N LEU A 54 1.76 24.82 -41.29
CA LEU A 54 0.92 23.76 -41.87
C LEU A 54 0.32 22.89 -40.76
N ALA A 55 -0.99 22.68 -40.84
CA ALA A 55 -1.77 21.83 -39.94
C ALA A 55 -1.96 20.43 -40.53
N SER A 56 -2.45 20.36 -41.77
CA SER A 56 -2.75 19.11 -42.45
C SER A 56 -2.68 19.26 -43.97
N ILE A 57 -2.60 18.12 -44.66
CA ILE A 57 -2.54 17.99 -46.11
C ILE A 57 -3.67 17.09 -46.58
N ALA A 58 -4.50 17.59 -47.49
CA ALA A 58 -5.54 16.81 -48.15
C ALA A 58 -5.27 16.76 -49.67
N CYS A 59 -5.21 15.55 -50.22
CA CYS A 59 -5.05 15.33 -51.66
C CYS A 59 -6.41 14.93 -52.27
N GLU A 60 -6.70 15.35 -53.51
CA GLU A 60 -7.95 15.03 -54.21
C GLU A 60 -9.20 15.45 -53.40
N SER A 61 -9.23 16.71 -52.98
CA SER A 61 -10.26 17.31 -52.13
C SER A 61 -11.61 17.47 -52.83
N SER A 62 -12.68 17.62 -52.05
CA SER A 62 -14.02 17.95 -52.56
C SER A 62 -14.22 19.42 -52.94
N THR A 63 -13.16 20.24 -52.90
CA THR A 63 -13.23 21.68 -53.20
C THR A 63 -13.12 21.92 -54.71
N HIS A 64 -13.24 23.18 -55.16
CA HIS A 64 -13.14 23.47 -56.59
C HIS A 64 -11.73 23.29 -57.16
N VAL A 65 -10.72 23.34 -56.28
CA VAL A 65 -9.34 22.97 -56.57
C VAL A 65 -9.07 21.65 -55.85
N ASP A 66 -9.12 20.56 -56.62
CA ASP A 66 -9.15 19.20 -56.11
C ASP A 66 -7.75 18.66 -55.81
N ASP A 67 -6.73 18.97 -56.62
CA ASP A 67 -5.42 18.30 -56.54
C ASP A 67 -4.80 18.28 -55.13
N LEU A 68 -4.68 19.44 -54.46
CA LEU A 68 -4.04 19.54 -53.14
C LEU A 68 -4.55 20.74 -52.31
N VAL A 69 -4.91 20.49 -51.06
CA VAL A 69 -5.36 21.51 -50.09
C VAL A 69 -4.53 21.42 -48.80
N LEU A 70 -3.99 22.55 -48.36
CA LEU A 70 -3.21 22.67 -47.13
C LEU A 70 -3.97 23.50 -46.11
N GLN A 71 -4.23 22.94 -44.92
CA GLN A 71 -4.81 23.68 -43.80
C GLN A 71 -3.72 24.35 -42.99
N LEU A 72 -3.94 25.58 -42.53
CA LEU A 72 -2.99 26.37 -41.75
C LEU A 72 -3.43 26.54 -40.28
N LEU A 73 -2.47 26.65 -39.38
CA LEU A 73 -2.64 27.16 -38.02
C LEU A 73 -2.08 28.59 -37.94
N PRO A 74 -2.71 29.54 -37.23
CA PRO A 74 -3.96 29.39 -36.49
C PRO A 74 -5.21 29.28 -37.39
N GLU A 75 -5.17 29.84 -38.61
CA GLU A 75 -6.29 29.78 -39.56
C GLU A 75 -5.84 30.04 -41.01
N GLY A 76 -6.60 29.55 -41.99
CA GLY A 76 -6.37 29.77 -43.42
C GLY A 76 -6.15 28.49 -44.22
N THR A 77 -6.29 28.57 -45.53
CA THR A 77 -6.18 27.43 -46.46
C THR A 77 -5.39 27.80 -47.72
N VAL A 78 -4.47 26.92 -48.14
CA VAL A 78 -3.81 27.02 -49.45
C VAL A 78 -4.42 25.98 -50.40
N TYR A 79 -5.00 26.44 -51.49
CA TYR A 79 -5.57 25.60 -52.54
C TYR A 79 -4.62 25.54 -53.72
N ILE A 80 -4.17 24.34 -54.11
CA ILE A 80 -3.10 24.14 -55.08
C ILE A 80 -3.60 23.29 -56.24
N GLN A 81 -3.67 23.86 -57.44
CA GLN A 81 -3.87 23.12 -58.68
C GLN A 81 -2.51 22.74 -59.27
N ILE A 82 -2.26 21.46 -59.46
CA ILE A 82 -1.00 20.90 -59.90
C ILE A 82 -1.11 20.47 -61.38
N LYS A 83 -0.23 21.00 -62.23
CA LYS A 83 -0.15 20.64 -63.66
C LYS A 83 1.29 20.47 -64.12
N HIS A 84 1.65 19.26 -64.52
CA HIS A 84 2.94 18.95 -65.14
C HIS A 84 2.99 19.50 -66.58
N GLY A 85 4.05 20.24 -66.94
CA GLY A 85 4.27 20.76 -68.30
C GLY A 85 3.24 21.77 -68.79
N LEU A 86 2.78 22.68 -67.92
CA LEU A 86 1.64 23.56 -68.21
C LEU A 86 1.91 24.49 -69.42
N LYS A 87 1.10 24.33 -70.47
CA LYS A 87 1.14 25.16 -71.69
C LYS A 87 0.16 26.33 -71.60
N PHE A 88 0.58 27.50 -72.06
CA PHE A 88 -0.24 28.72 -72.11
C PHE A 88 -1.35 28.60 -73.18
N GLY A 89 -2.47 27.96 -72.81
CA GLY A 89 -3.56 27.56 -73.71
C GLY A 89 -4.75 26.96 -72.95
N PRO A 90 -5.54 26.05 -73.56
CA PRO A 90 -6.76 25.52 -72.94
C PRO A 90 -6.58 24.87 -71.56
N GLU A 91 -5.46 24.18 -71.32
CA GLU A 91 -5.17 23.56 -70.01
C GLU A 91 -4.89 24.61 -68.93
N PHE A 92 -4.25 25.73 -69.29
CA PHE A 92 -4.11 26.87 -68.40
C PHE A 92 -5.47 27.50 -68.07
N ASP A 93 -6.35 27.63 -69.08
CA ASP A 93 -7.69 28.22 -68.87
C ASP A 93 -8.53 27.36 -67.91
N LYS A 94 -8.43 26.02 -67.99
CA LYS A 94 -9.10 25.09 -67.06
C LYS A 94 -8.60 25.24 -65.62
N ALA A 95 -7.28 25.27 -65.42
CA ALA A 95 -6.69 25.48 -64.10
C ALA A 95 -7.14 26.84 -63.53
N MET A 96 -7.12 27.89 -64.35
CA MET A 96 -7.63 29.20 -63.95
C MET A 96 -9.11 29.17 -63.59
N ALA A 97 -9.95 28.45 -64.33
CA ALA A 97 -11.37 28.33 -64.03
C ALA A 97 -11.62 27.69 -62.66
N GLN A 98 -10.86 26.64 -62.29
CA GLN A 98 -10.95 26.01 -60.96
C GLN A 98 -10.60 27.00 -59.83
N LEU A 99 -9.51 27.77 -60.03
CA LEU A 99 -9.10 28.80 -59.07
C LEU A 99 -10.15 29.91 -58.92
N VAL A 100 -10.76 30.37 -60.01
CA VAL A 100 -11.82 31.39 -59.99
C VAL A 100 -13.07 30.87 -59.26
N ARG A 101 -13.46 29.61 -59.50
CA ARG A 101 -14.54 28.97 -58.75
C ARG A 101 -14.25 28.92 -57.25
N GLN A 102 -13.03 28.53 -56.87
CA GLN A 102 -12.63 28.49 -55.46
C GLN A 102 -12.64 29.89 -54.83
N PHE A 103 -12.12 30.90 -55.54
CA PHE A 103 -12.14 32.31 -55.10
C PHE A 103 -13.55 32.81 -54.77
N TRP A 104 -14.54 32.43 -55.57
CA TRP A 104 -15.93 32.82 -55.39
C TRP A 104 -16.73 31.93 -54.42
N SER A 105 -16.12 30.88 -53.88
CA SER A 105 -16.75 30.02 -52.89
C SER A 105 -16.96 30.77 -51.57
N SER A 106 -18.01 30.41 -50.82
CA SER A 106 -18.31 31.02 -49.51
C SER A 106 -17.24 30.75 -48.45
N SER A 107 -16.42 29.71 -48.64
CA SER A 107 -15.34 29.32 -47.73
C SER A 107 -14.03 30.09 -47.93
N PHE A 108 -13.88 30.88 -49.00
CA PHE A 108 -12.59 31.50 -49.36
C PHE A 108 -12.44 32.93 -48.81
N SER A 109 -11.32 33.21 -48.14
CA SER A 109 -10.92 34.51 -47.60
C SER A 109 -9.61 34.98 -48.20
N CYS A 110 -9.62 36.12 -48.92
CA CYS A 110 -8.40 36.67 -49.53
C CYS A 110 -7.33 37.08 -48.51
N ALA A 111 -7.71 37.32 -47.25
CA ALA A 111 -6.77 37.65 -46.18
C ALA A 111 -5.99 36.41 -45.71
N LYS A 112 -6.69 35.28 -45.55
CA LYS A 112 -6.17 34.07 -44.88
C LYS A 112 -5.78 32.96 -45.86
N ASP A 113 -6.34 32.97 -47.06
CA ASP A 113 -6.21 31.87 -48.02
C ASP A 113 -5.35 32.27 -49.22
N ARG A 114 -4.80 31.25 -49.90
CA ARG A 114 -3.99 31.41 -51.11
C ARG A 114 -4.43 30.43 -52.19
N LEU A 115 -4.42 30.88 -53.43
CA LEU A 115 -4.64 30.06 -54.63
C LEU A 115 -3.30 29.86 -55.31
N VAL A 116 -2.96 28.63 -55.68
CA VAL A 116 -1.64 28.31 -56.24
C VAL A 116 -1.83 27.46 -57.48
N ILE A 117 -1.14 27.83 -58.56
CA ILE A 117 -0.84 26.90 -59.66
C ILE A 117 0.57 26.38 -59.42
N ALA A 118 0.70 25.06 -59.25
CA ALA A 118 1.97 24.36 -59.16
C ALA A 118 2.29 23.71 -60.51
N THR A 119 3.42 24.06 -61.10
CA THR A 119 3.89 23.48 -62.37
C THR A 119 5.40 23.29 -62.33
N ASP A 120 6.02 22.74 -63.36
CA ASP A 120 7.44 22.40 -63.39
C ASP A 120 8.19 23.21 -64.46
N GLN A 121 9.48 22.91 -64.63
CA GLN A 121 10.35 23.60 -65.57
C GLN A 121 10.00 23.32 -67.04
N SER A 122 9.24 22.26 -67.33
CA SER A 122 8.78 21.91 -68.67
C SER A 122 7.56 22.75 -69.14
N ALA A 123 6.98 23.56 -68.25
CA ALA A 123 5.93 24.52 -68.60
C ALA A 123 6.41 25.58 -69.61
N SER A 124 5.49 26.08 -70.44
CA SER A 124 5.83 27.08 -71.46
C SER A 124 6.40 28.38 -70.86
N ASP A 125 7.35 29.02 -71.55
CA ASP A 125 8.02 30.24 -71.07
C ASP A 125 7.04 31.36 -70.68
N THR A 126 5.93 31.48 -71.41
CA THR A 126 4.86 32.44 -71.09
C THR A 126 4.24 32.18 -69.71
N VAL A 127 4.04 30.90 -69.32
CA VAL A 127 3.58 30.54 -67.96
C VAL A 127 4.70 30.81 -66.95
N ARG A 128 5.88 30.21 -67.14
CA ARG A 128 6.96 30.25 -66.15
C ARG A 128 7.49 31.65 -65.86
N VAL A 129 7.54 32.52 -66.88
CA VAL A 129 8.13 33.86 -66.79
C VAL A 129 7.05 34.93 -66.79
N ALA A 130 6.23 35.03 -67.84
CA ALA A 130 5.34 36.17 -68.00
C ALA A 130 4.14 36.16 -67.03
N VAL A 131 3.45 35.03 -66.86
CA VAL A 131 2.36 34.90 -65.86
C VAL A 131 2.92 35.07 -64.44
N ARG A 132 4.04 34.43 -64.12
CA ARG A 132 4.70 34.56 -62.81
C ARG A 132 5.04 36.02 -62.47
N ASN A 133 5.61 36.74 -63.43
CA ASN A 133 5.99 38.15 -63.24
C ASN A 133 4.77 39.06 -63.10
N VAL A 134 3.69 38.79 -63.84
CA VAL A 134 2.42 39.53 -63.68
C VAL A 134 1.84 39.32 -62.27
N LEU A 135 1.74 38.07 -61.79
CA LEU A 135 1.21 37.78 -60.44
C LEU A 135 2.09 38.40 -59.34
N ARG A 136 3.42 38.25 -59.43
CA ARG A 136 4.36 38.86 -58.46
C ARG A 136 4.22 40.37 -58.42
N ALA A 137 4.17 41.03 -59.58
CA ALA A 137 3.98 42.48 -59.64
C ALA A 137 2.66 42.92 -59.01
N CYS A 138 1.61 42.09 -59.09
CA CYS A 138 0.32 42.38 -58.47
C CYS A 138 0.31 42.22 -56.95
N HIS A 139 1.15 41.36 -56.37
CA HIS A 139 1.24 41.18 -54.92
C HIS A 139 1.80 42.39 -54.18
N ASP A 140 2.61 43.22 -54.83
CA ASP A 140 3.32 44.36 -54.22
C ASP A 140 2.70 45.73 -54.57
N LEU A 141 1.49 45.73 -55.14
CA LEU A 141 0.79 46.93 -55.59
C LEU A 141 -0.03 47.59 -54.48
N ALA A 142 0.11 48.91 -54.34
CA ALA A 142 -0.80 49.73 -53.55
C ALA A 142 -2.23 49.71 -54.14
N THR A 143 -3.25 49.82 -53.29
CA THR A 143 -4.68 49.64 -53.59
C THR A 143 -5.19 50.52 -54.75
N ASP A 144 -4.54 51.65 -55.03
CA ASP A 144 -4.99 52.63 -56.03
C ASP A 144 -4.18 52.62 -57.35
N ALA A 145 -3.10 51.84 -57.44
CA ALA A 145 -2.25 51.82 -58.64
C ALA A 145 -2.90 51.02 -59.78
N ALA A 146 -2.73 51.47 -61.04
CA ALA A 146 -3.31 50.80 -62.21
C ALA A 146 -2.62 49.45 -62.51
N LEU A 147 -3.40 48.37 -62.62
CA LEU A 147 -2.92 47.00 -62.83
C LEU A 147 -2.30 46.80 -64.23
N GLU A 148 -2.82 47.50 -65.24
CA GLU A 148 -2.46 47.32 -66.66
C GLU A 148 -1.07 47.91 -66.99
N ASP A 149 -0.61 48.92 -66.24
CA ASP A 149 0.68 49.60 -66.46
C ASP A 149 1.90 48.75 -66.04
N ARG A 150 1.69 47.65 -65.31
CA ARG A 150 2.76 46.75 -64.84
C ARG A 150 3.16 45.68 -65.86
N ALA A 151 2.36 45.47 -66.90
CA ALA A 151 2.70 44.61 -68.01
C ALA A 151 3.57 45.38 -69.02
N THR A 152 4.87 45.52 -68.74
CA THR A 152 5.78 46.37 -69.53
C THR A 152 6.18 45.75 -70.88
N SER A 153 6.19 44.42 -70.99
CA SER A 153 6.47 43.70 -72.24
C SER A 153 5.21 43.17 -72.91
N GLU A 154 5.22 43.02 -74.24
CA GLU A 154 4.06 42.50 -74.98
C GLU A 154 3.65 41.07 -74.55
N VAL A 155 4.63 40.27 -74.13
CA VAL A 155 4.39 38.92 -73.58
C VAL A 155 3.67 39.00 -72.23
N MET A 156 4.04 39.94 -71.35
CA MET A 156 3.31 40.19 -70.09
C MET A 156 1.92 40.77 -70.35
N LYS A 157 1.74 41.66 -71.34
CA LYS A 157 0.42 42.19 -71.71
C LYS A 157 -0.49 41.08 -72.22
N LYS A 158 0.05 40.13 -72.98
CA LYS A 158 -0.67 38.93 -73.42
C LYS A 158 -1.03 38.00 -72.25
N ALA A 159 -0.11 37.81 -71.30
CA ALA A 159 -0.35 37.05 -70.08
C ALA A 159 -1.47 37.66 -69.22
N PHE A 160 -1.37 38.97 -68.94
CA PHE A 160 -2.37 39.73 -68.17
C PHE A 160 -3.75 39.71 -68.84
N ARG A 161 -3.83 39.99 -70.15
CA ARG A 161 -5.11 39.92 -70.89
C ARG A 161 -5.76 38.56 -70.80
N ARG A 162 -4.97 37.47 -70.83
CA ARG A 162 -5.54 36.12 -70.69
C ARG A 162 -6.02 35.83 -69.28
N LEU A 163 -5.24 36.20 -68.24
CA LEU A 163 -5.68 36.10 -66.84
C LEU A 163 -7.01 36.83 -66.61
N LYS A 164 -7.10 38.07 -67.09
CA LYS A 164 -8.31 38.90 -67.03
C LYS A 164 -9.48 38.22 -67.75
N LYS A 165 -9.26 37.78 -68.99
CA LYS A 165 -10.27 37.08 -69.78
C LYS A 165 -10.77 35.79 -69.11
N CYS A 166 -9.87 34.98 -68.55
CA CYS A 166 -10.25 33.75 -67.83
C CYS A 166 -11.08 34.06 -66.58
N PHE A 167 -10.67 35.06 -65.80
CA PHE A 167 -11.41 35.51 -64.61
C PHE A 167 -12.79 36.04 -64.97
N GLU A 168 -12.88 36.95 -65.94
CA GLU A 168 -14.16 37.53 -66.40
C GLU A 168 -15.09 36.46 -66.97
N TYR A 169 -14.56 35.57 -67.81
CA TYR A 169 -15.34 34.48 -68.41
C TYR A 169 -15.92 33.55 -67.35
N GLU A 170 -15.08 33.03 -66.45
CA GLU A 170 -15.55 32.08 -65.44
C GLU A 170 -16.45 32.75 -64.39
N SER A 171 -16.18 34.02 -64.04
CA SER A 171 -17.06 34.77 -63.14
C SER A 171 -18.44 35.05 -63.76
N ALA A 172 -18.51 35.24 -65.08
CA ALA A 172 -19.77 35.35 -65.80
C ALA A 172 -20.52 34.00 -65.84
N VAL A 173 -19.81 32.88 -66.02
CA VAL A 173 -20.38 31.53 -65.92
C VAL A 173 -20.98 31.30 -64.52
N LEU A 174 -20.35 31.82 -63.47
CA LEU A 174 -20.83 31.81 -62.09
C LEU A 174 -21.88 32.88 -61.76
N GLN A 175 -22.40 33.59 -62.78
CA GLN A 175 -23.45 34.61 -62.66
C GLN A 175 -23.10 35.77 -61.69
N LYS A 176 -21.83 36.17 -61.62
CA LYS A 176 -21.40 37.33 -60.82
C LYS A 176 -21.69 38.64 -61.53
N SER A 177 -21.97 39.70 -60.77
CA SER A 177 -22.29 41.02 -61.33
C SER A 177 -21.06 41.66 -61.99
N ALA A 178 -21.26 42.46 -63.04
CA ALA A 178 -20.16 43.16 -63.72
C ALA A 178 -19.37 44.10 -62.79
N HIS A 179 -20.05 44.68 -61.78
CA HIS A 179 -19.43 45.51 -60.75
C HIS A 179 -18.50 44.68 -59.86
N ASP A 180 -18.95 43.52 -59.38
CA ASP A 180 -18.14 42.64 -58.52
C ASP A 180 -16.94 42.07 -59.26
N ILE A 181 -17.13 41.66 -60.52
CA ILE A 181 -16.04 41.15 -61.38
C ILE A 181 -14.91 42.19 -61.49
N THR A 182 -15.27 43.44 -61.79
CA THR A 182 -14.28 44.52 -61.94
C THR A 182 -13.54 44.80 -60.63
N ARG A 183 -14.26 44.85 -59.51
CA ARG A 183 -13.70 45.16 -58.19
C ARG A 183 -12.79 44.04 -57.67
N ARG A 184 -13.19 42.78 -57.86
CA ARG A 184 -12.58 41.61 -57.21
C ARG A 184 -11.44 40.98 -58.01
N PHE A 185 -11.24 41.38 -59.27
CA PHE A 185 -10.13 40.88 -60.08
C PHE A 185 -8.76 41.18 -59.44
N ARG A 186 -8.60 42.36 -58.81
CA ARG A 186 -7.39 42.70 -58.06
C ARG A 186 -7.16 41.75 -56.88
N ASP A 187 -8.19 41.55 -56.07
CA ASP A 187 -8.13 40.65 -54.90
C ASP A 187 -7.74 39.24 -55.32
N PHE A 188 -8.32 38.75 -56.43
CA PHE A 188 -7.99 37.45 -57.01
C PHE A 188 -6.52 37.34 -57.42
N LEU A 189 -5.97 38.32 -58.14
CA LEU A 189 -4.55 38.34 -58.49
C LEU A 189 -3.66 38.46 -57.23
N GLY A 190 -4.12 39.20 -56.23
CA GLY A 190 -3.43 39.42 -54.95
C GLY A 190 -3.21 38.15 -54.13
N CYS A 191 -4.13 37.19 -54.20
CA CYS A 191 -4.04 35.92 -53.49
C CYS A 191 -3.66 34.72 -54.38
N THR A 192 -3.43 34.93 -55.68
CA THR A 192 -3.06 33.89 -56.64
C THR A 192 -1.55 33.84 -56.90
N HIS A 193 -0.96 32.64 -56.81
CA HIS A 193 0.46 32.39 -56.97
C HIS A 193 0.73 31.36 -58.07
N LEU A 194 1.90 31.49 -58.72
CA LEU A 194 2.45 30.47 -59.62
C LEU A 194 3.79 30.00 -59.05
N SER A 195 3.86 28.71 -58.72
CA SER A 195 5.04 28.07 -58.14
C SER A 195 5.59 27.02 -59.11
N ILE A 196 6.91 27.06 -59.32
CA ILE A 196 7.62 26.09 -60.15
C ILE A 196 8.25 25.06 -59.22
N PHE A 197 7.84 23.80 -59.33
CA PHE A 197 8.36 22.69 -58.55
C PHE A 197 9.18 21.70 -59.41
N GLU A 198 10.40 21.39 -58.97
CA GLU A 198 11.32 20.41 -59.60
C GLU A 198 11.54 19.23 -58.63
N THR A 199 10.48 18.46 -58.42
CA THR A 199 10.43 17.39 -57.41
C THR A 199 10.62 15.97 -57.98
N LEU A 200 10.76 15.85 -59.31
CA LEU A 200 11.13 14.62 -60.02
C LEU A 200 12.57 14.77 -60.54
N ASP A 201 13.56 14.30 -59.77
CA ASP A 201 15.00 14.34 -60.06
C ASP A 201 15.59 15.76 -60.21
N GLY A 202 15.07 16.71 -59.44
CA GLY A 202 15.41 18.14 -59.52
C GLY A 202 16.01 18.76 -58.26
N CYS A 203 16.22 20.07 -58.27
CA CYS A 203 16.84 20.78 -57.14
C CYS A 203 16.00 20.73 -55.85
N GLN A 204 14.67 20.67 -55.96
CA GLN A 204 13.78 20.70 -54.81
C GLN A 204 13.57 19.32 -54.18
N GLU A 205 13.71 18.24 -54.96
CA GLU A 205 13.84 16.89 -54.38
C GLU A 205 15.11 16.81 -53.53
N HIS A 206 16.25 17.25 -54.06
CA HIS A 206 17.50 17.26 -53.30
C HIS A 206 17.37 18.08 -52.02
N GLN A 207 16.77 19.28 -52.10
CA GLN A 207 16.51 20.12 -50.93
C GLN A 207 15.54 19.48 -49.93
N ALA A 208 14.50 18.78 -50.40
CA ALA A 208 13.56 18.08 -49.54
C ALA A 208 14.23 16.91 -48.80
N ILE A 209 15.06 16.13 -49.48
CA ILE A 209 15.86 15.06 -48.88
C ILE A 209 16.85 15.64 -47.85
N GLU A 210 17.57 16.71 -48.18
CA GLU A 210 18.46 17.38 -47.22
C GLU A 210 17.69 17.91 -46.00
N SER A 211 16.51 18.49 -46.23
CA SER A 211 15.67 18.99 -45.13
C SER A 211 15.14 17.86 -44.25
N LEU A 212 14.81 16.70 -44.83
CA LEU A 212 14.39 15.51 -44.09
C LEU A 212 15.48 15.00 -43.14
N ARG A 213 16.77 15.25 -43.39
CA ARG A 213 17.85 14.92 -42.44
C ARG A 213 17.73 15.66 -41.10
N GLN A 214 16.91 16.71 -41.03
CA GLN A 214 16.57 17.41 -39.78
C GLN A 214 15.49 16.69 -38.97
N VAL A 215 14.68 15.85 -39.63
CA VAL A 215 13.49 15.18 -39.07
C VAL A 215 13.74 13.68 -38.82
N VAL A 216 14.56 13.04 -39.66
CA VAL A 216 14.89 11.61 -39.57
C VAL A 216 16.41 11.39 -39.52
N LYS A 217 16.85 10.17 -39.24
CA LYS A 217 18.28 9.81 -39.32
C LYS A 217 18.83 10.16 -40.72
N PRO A 218 20.05 10.73 -40.85
CA PRO A 218 20.57 11.16 -42.14
C PRO A 218 20.60 10.06 -43.20
N GLN A 219 20.87 8.82 -42.78
CA GLN A 219 20.89 7.64 -43.66
C GLN A 219 19.49 7.26 -44.17
N GLN A 220 18.43 7.61 -43.44
CA GLN A 220 17.03 7.26 -43.76
C GLN A 220 16.33 8.32 -44.62
N ALA A 221 16.89 9.53 -44.77
CA ALA A 221 16.21 10.66 -45.42
C ALA A 221 15.71 10.37 -46.85
N ARG A 222 16.50 9.65 -47.67
CA ARG A 222 16.09 9.24 -49.02
C ARG A 222 14.93 8.23 -48.99
N GLN A 223 15.01 7.24 -48.10
CA GLN A 223 13.93 6.25 -47.90
C GLN A 223 12.64 6.95 -47.44
N THR A 224 12.75 7.92 -46.54
CA THR A 224 11.63 8.73 -46.07
C THR A 224 10.98 9.51 -47.21
N TRP A 225 11.78 10.15 -48.07
CA TRP A 225 11.25 10.85 -49.25
C TRP A 225 10.44 9.92 -50.16
N THR A 226 10.98 8.73 -50.48
CA THR A 226 10.27 7.73 -51.30
C THR A 226 8.94 7.31 -50.66
N LEU A 227 8.93 7.07 -49.35
CA LEU A 227 7.72 6.69 -48.61
C LEU A 227 6.67 7.82 -48.58
N LEU A 228 7.09 9.07 -48.42
CA LEU A 228 6.16 10.22 -48.45
C LEU A 228 5.52 10.38 -49.84
N ASN A 229 6.28 10.19 -50.92
CA ASN A 229 5.75 10.21 -52.28
C ASN A 229 4.65 9.16 -52.49
N SER A 230 4.90 7.90 -52.10
CA SER A 230 3.88 6.85 -52.23
C SER A 230 2.68 7.11 -51.32
N THR A 231 2.93 7.56 -50.09
CA THR A 231 1.87 7.88 -49.12
C THR A 231 0.94 8.97 -49.64
N CYS A 232 1.48 10.06 -50.20
CA CYS A 232 0.66 11.14 -50.74
C CYS A 232 -0.17 10.69 -51.96
N LEU A 233 0.32 9.74 -52.75
CA LEU A 233 -0.42 9.11 -53.84
C LEU A 233 -1.57 8.22 -53.33
N ASP A 234 -1.33 7.47 -52.26
CA ASP A 234 -2.36 6.65 -51.61
C ASP A 234 -3.45 7.53 -50.97
N VAL A 235 -3.05 8.60 -50.30
CA VAL A 235 -3.96 9.60 -49.70
C VAL A 235 -4.82 10.27 -50.77
N ALA A 236 -4.26 10.58 -51.94
CA ALA A 236 -5.00 11.09 -53.10
C ALA A 236 -6.04 10.07 -53.57
N THR A 237 -5.66 8.80 -53.69
CA THR A 237 -6.58 7.71 -54.09
C THR A 237 -7.74 7.55 -53.11
N LEU A 238 -7.48 7.70 -51.81
CA LEU A 238 -8.48 7.58 -50.74
C LEU A 238 -9.23 8.89 -50.44
N ARG A 239 -8.83 10.02 -51.05
CA ARG A 239 -9.36 11.37 -50.79
C ARG A 239 -9.35 11.75 -49.30
N GLN A 240 -8.25 11.45 -48.62
CA GLN A 240 -8.08 11.66 -47.18
C GLN A 240 -7.25 12.91 -46.86
N SER A 241 -7.33 13.35 -45.60
CA SER A 241 -6.44 14.36 -45.03
C SER A 241 -5.52 13.71 -44.01
N LEU A 242 -4.24 14.08 -44.03
CA LEU A 242 -3.26 13.68 -43.03
C LEU A 242 -2.66 14.90 -42.33
N ASP A 243 -2.65 14.85 -41.00
CA ASP A 243 -1.92 15.77 -40.14
C ASP A 243 -0.51 15.23 -39.82
N ARG A 244 0.27 16.02 -39.08
CA ARG A 244 1.63 15.63 -38.68
C ARG A 244 1.67 14.31 -37.89
N PRO A 245 0.82 14.08 -36.86
CA PRO A 245 0.72 12.78 -36.20
C PRO A 245 0.44 11.61 -37.16
N GLY A 246 -0.43 11.80 -38.14
CA GLY A 246 -0.74 10.81 -39.18
C GLY A 246 0.50 10.41 -39.96
N PHE A 247 1.28 11.38 -40.44
CA PHE A 247 2.55 11.10 -41.13
C PHE A 247 3.57 10.41 -40.21
N TRP A 248 3.72 10.85 -38.96
CA TRP A 248 4.60 10.16 -37.99
C TRP A 248 4.19 8.70 -37.75
N GLY A 249 2.89 8.42 -37.68
CA GLY A 249 2.39 7.05 -37.55
C GLY A 249 2.74 6.16 -38.76
N ILE A 250 2.81 6.72 -39.96
CA ILE A 250 3.21 6.00 -41.17
C ILE A 250 4.72 5.75 -41.18
N LEU A 251 5.53 6.75 -40.83
CA LEU A 251 6.99 6.62 -40.75
C LEU A 251 7.41 5.57 -39.71
N ARG A 252 6.81 5.59 -38.51
CA ARG A 252 7.09 4.61 -37.45
C ARG A 252 6.73 3.18 -37.85
N ARG A 253 5.56 2.97 -38.48
CA ARG A 253 5.15 1.65 -39.00
C ARG A 253 6.14 1.09 -40.03
N SER A 254 6.85 1.98 -40.71
CA SER A 254 7.87 1.63 -41.71
C SER A 254 9.29 1.58 -41.12
N GLN A 255 9.43 1.54 -39.78
CA GLN A 255 10.71 1.52 -39.06
C GLN A 255 11.64 2.70 -39.38
N ILE A 256 11.08 3.83 -39.84
CA ILE A 256 11.82 5.07 -40.00
C ILE A 256 11.81 5.79 -38.66
N GLU A 257 12.99 6.03 -38.13
CA GLU A 257 13.15 6.66 -36.83
C GLU A 257 12.97 8.16 -36.99
N VAL A 258 11.80 8.62 -36.57
CA VAL A 258 11.47 10.03 -36.55
C VAL A 258 12.14 10.63 -35.33
N SER A 259 13.13 11.50 -35.55
CA SER A 259 13.77 12.24 -34.47
C SER A 259 12.83 13.36 -34.06
N HIS A 260 12.48 13.40 -32.78
CA HIS A 260 11.80 14.53 -32.18
C HIS A 260 12.79 15.71 -32.13
N ARG A 261 12.74 16.57 -33.17
CA ARG A 261 13.42 17.86 -33.38
C ARG A 261 14.92 17.96 -33.02
N ARG A 262 15.75 18.07 -34.06
CA ARG A 262 17.15 18.52 -33.96
C ARG A 262 17.22 20.05 -33.92
N LEU A 263 17.90 20.60 -32.93
CA LEU A 263 18.19 22.03 -32.78
C LEU A 263 19.61 22.33 -33.25
N LEU A 264 19.88 23.57 -33.66
CA LEU A 264 21.24 24.05 -33.86
C LEU A 264 21.72 24.73 -32.56
N LEU A 265 22.71 24.17 -31.88
CA LEU A 265 23.35 24.73 -30.69
C LEU A 265 24.84 24.92 -30.99
N ALA A 266 25.36 26.14 -30.85
CA ALA A 266 26.76 26.47 -31.15
C ALA A 266 27.28 25.99 -32.53
N GLY A 267 26.39 25.84 -33.52
CA GLY A 267 26.72 25.36 -34.87
C GLY A 267 26.61 23.84 -35.07
N GLU A 268 26.27 23.07 -34.04
CA GLU A 268 26.05 21.62 -34.11
C GLU A 268 24.57 21.25 -33.98
N HIS A 269 24.17 20.15 -34.63
CA HIS A 269 22.82 19.63 -34.53
C HIS A 269 22.65 18.71 -33.32
N VAL A 270 21.87 19.14 -32.33
CA VAL A 270 21.67 18.44 -31.04
C VAL A 270 20.19 18.08 -30.87
N GLN A 271 19.87 16.92 -30.31
CA GLN A 271 18.48 16.56 -29.99
C GLN A 271 18.04 17.23 -28.69
N LEU A 272 16.76 17.61 -28.57
CA LEU A 272 16.21 18.14 -27.31
C LEU A 272 16.44 17.21 -26.11
N GLU A 273 16.42 15.90 -26.34
CA GLU A 273 16.71 14.89 -25.33
C GLU A 273 18.16 14.96 -24.83
N ASP A 274 19.11 15.20 -25.74
CA ASP A 274 20.52 15.42 -25.39
C ASP A 274 20.72 16.72 -24.61
N VAL A 275 19.92 17.76 -24.91
CA VAL A 275 19.89 19.00 -24.13
C VAL A 275 19.45 18.72 -22.70
N LEU A 276 18.39 17.93 -22.48
CA LEU A 276 17.97 17.53 -21.14
C LEU A 276 19.05 16.74 -20.40
N ARG A 277 19.71 15.80 -21.08
CA ARG A 277 20.83 15.03 -20.50
C ARG A 277 22.00 15.97 -20.15
N GLY A 278 22.29 16.97 -20.98
CA GLY A 278 23.29 18.01 -20.72
C GLY A 278 22.96 18.85 -19.49
N MET A 279 21.71 19.32 -19.37
CA MET A 279 21.23 20.06 -18.21
C MET A 279 21.34 19.25 -16.92
N THR A 280 20.98 17.97 -16.95
CA THR A 280 21.13 17.06 -15.80
C THR A 280 22.59 16.88 -15.41
N ARG A 281 23.48 16.64 -16.38
CA ARG A 281 24.92 16.54 -16.12
C ARG A 281 25.46 17.82 -15.47
N GLN A 282 25.13 18.98 -16.04
CA GLN A 282 25.51 20.27 -15.48
C GLN A 282 25.02 20.42 -14.02
N ARG A 283 23.81 19.98 -13.71
CA ARG A 283 23.28 20.02 -12.34
C ARG A 283 24.02 19.06 -11.40
N VAL A 284 24.30 17.84 -11.82
CA VAL A 284 25.08 16.87 -11.02
C VAL A 284 26.51 17.39 -10.79
N ASP A 285 27.14 17.97 -11.81
CA ASP A 285 28.47 18.55 -11.70
C ASP A 285 28.50 19.74 -10.71
N GLN A 286 27.45 20.56 -10.67
CA GLN A 286 27.29 21.59 -9.64
C GLN A 286 27.23 20.99 -8.23
N LEU A 287 26.45 19.93 -8.02
CA LEU A 287 26.36 19.26 -6.71
C LEU A 287 27.71 18.66 -6.28
N ILE A 288 28.47 18.10 -7.22
CA ILE A 288 29.83 17.58 -6.98
C ILE A 288 30.77 18.75 -6.61
N ALA A 289 30.75 19.85 -7.38
CA ALA A 289 31.59 21.02 -7.12
C ALA A 289 31.30 21.66 -5.75
N LEU A 290 30.04 21.67 -5.32
CA LEU A 290 29.62 22.14 -3.99
C LEU A 290 29.90 21.12 -2.87
N ARG A 291 30.42 19.93 -3.19
CA ARG A 291 30.64 18.80 -2.26
C ARG A 291 29.34 18.32 -1.59
N GLN A 292 28.22 18.44 -2.28
CA GLN A 292 26.91 17.96 -1.84
C GLN A 292 26.61 16.55 -2.35
N PHE A 293 27.39 16.05 -3.31
CA PHE A 293 27.28 14.70 -3.85
C PHE A 293 28.67 14.13 -4.17
N ASP A 294 28.91 12.90 -3.70
CA ASP A 294 30.06 12.07 -4.08
C ASP A 294 29.54 10.66 -4.37
N GLU A 295 29.77 10.21 -5.60
CA GLU A 295 29.32 8.90 -6.08
C GLU A 295 29.99 7.75 -5.32
N ASN A 296 31.24 7.90 -4.90
CA ASN A 296 31.96 6.86 -4.17
C ASN A 296 31.39 6.64 -2.77
N LEU A 297 30.84 7.71 -2.17
CA LEU A 297 30.23 7.68 -0.85
C LEU A 297 28.72 7.37 -0.88
N TYR A 298 28.10 7.31 -2.06
CA TYR A 298 26.65 7.11 -2.18
C TYR A 298 26.22 5.69 -1.81
N VAL A 299 25.33 5.57 -0.82
CA VAL A 299 24.71 4.30 -0.42
C VAL A 299 23.33 4.15 -1.04
N ALA A 300 23.12 3.05 -1.76
CA ALA A 300 21.84 2.73 -2.40
C ALA A 300 20.72 2.54 -1.38
N ARG A 301 19.51 3.00 -1.72
CA ARG A 301 18.34 2.99 -0.83
C ARG A 301 17.35 1.94 -1.33
N ALA A 302 17.52 0.69 -0.91
CA ALA A 302 16.85 -0.46 -1.52
C ALA A 302 15.32 -0.33 -1.57
N VAL A 303 14.69 0.14 -0.49
CA VAL A 303 13.22 0.32 -0.41
C VAL A 303 12.75 1.44 -1.34
N LEU A 304 13.46 2.57 -1.36
CA LEU A 304 13.11 3.70 -2.23
C LEU A 304 13.31 3.32 -3.71
N ASP A 305 14.39 2.61 -4.00
CA ASP A 305 14.74 2.14 -5.33
C ASP A 305 13.68 1.17 -5.89
N GLN A 306 13.18 0.24 -5.05
CA GLN A 306 12.07 -0.65 -5.42
C GLN A 306 10.80 0.13 -5.78
N HIS A 307 10.44 1.15 -5.00
CA HIS A 307 9.28 1.99 -5.30
C HIS A 307 9.47 2.81 -6.57
N PHE A 308 10.68 3.31 -6.81
CA PHE A 308 11.00 4.06 -8.03
C PHE A 308 10.92 3.18 -9.28
N GLU A 309 11.42 1.95 -9.21
CA GLU A 309 11.32 0.97 -10.31
C GLU A 309 9.84 0.65 -10.61
N ALA A 310 9.05 0.33 -9.58
CA ALA A 310 7.62 0.09 -9.72
C ALA A 310 6.86 1.31 -10.30
N PHE A 311 7.23 2.53 -9.89
CA PHE A 311 6.67 3.76 -10.44
C PHE A 311 6.99 3.91 -11.93
N CYS A 312 8.25 3.65 -12.33
CA CYS A 312 8.66 3.75 -13.73
C CYS A 312 7.91 2.79 -14.65
N GLU A 313 7.47 1.63 -14.13
CA GLU A 313 6.68 0.63 -14.85
C GLU A 313 5.16 0.88 -14.80
N SER A 314 4.70 1.69 -13.84
CA SER A 314 3.28 1.99 -13.63
C SER A 314 2.71 2.99 -14.64
N ALA A 315 1.38 3.09 -14.71
CA ALA A 315 0.68 4.14 -15.45
C ALA A 315 0.63 5.48 -14.68
N ASP A 316 1.14 5.52 -13.44
CA ASP A 316 1.16 6.73 -12.63
C ASP A 316 2.14 7.76 -13.20
N SER A 317 1.80 9.04 -13.08
CA SER A 317 2.59 10.14 -13.66
C SER A 317 3.40 10.92 -12.62
N LEU A 318 3.11 10.74 -11.33
CA LEU A 318 3.75 11.50 -10.25
C LEU A 318 4.12 10.59 -9.07
N MET A 319 5.39 10.59 -8.68
CA MET A 319 5.87 9.99 -7.44
C MET A 319 6.31 11.10 -6.47
N VAL A 320 5.91 10.97 -5.20
CA VAL A 320 6.26 11.95 -4.15
C VAL A 320 7.13 11.28 -3.11
N ILE A 321 8.26 11.91 -2.79
CA ILE A 321 9.22 11.44 -1.79
C ILE A 321 9.34 12.51 -0.71
N SER A 322 9.03 12.12 0.53
CA SER A 322 9.09 12.97 1.71
C SER A 322 10.21 12.51 2.63
N GLY A 323 11.02 13.41 3.17
CA GLY A 323 12.07 13.06 4.14
C GLY A 323 12.65 14.27 4.83
N GLY A 324 13.18 14.10 6.04
CA GLY A 324 13.85 15.13 6.83
C GLY A 324 15.11 15.71 6.18
N SER A 325 15.65 16.75 6.81
CA SER A 325 16.90 17.40 6.39
C SER A 325 18.07 16.42 6.51
N GLY A 326 18.83 16.24 5.44
CA GLY A 326 20.05 15.42 5.49
C GLY A 326 19.87 13.89 5.40
N GLN A 327 18.67 13.41 5.06
CA GLN A 327 18.38 11.98 4.84
C GLN A 327 18.83 11.45 3.45
N GLY A 328 19.41 12.29 2.60
CA GLY A 328 19.98 11.87 1.32
C GLY A 328 19.07 11.98 0.08
N LYS A 329 17.95 12.73 0.16
CA LYS A 329 17.04 12.97 -0.99
C LYS A 329 17.78 13.50 -2.22
N SER A 330 18.54 14.58 -2.06
CA SER A 330 19.28 15.22 -3.15
C SER A 330 20.38 14.32 -3.71
N CYS A 331 21.09 13.56 -2.87
CA CYS A 331 22.08 12.58 -3.32
C CYS A 331 21.43 11.45 -4.12
N TRP A 332 20.25 10.98 -3.69
CA TRP A 332 19.47 9.97 -4.42
C TRP A 332 19.00 10.50 -5.79
N CYS A 333 18.49 11.73 -5.84
CA CYS A 333 18.12 12.39 -7.10
C CYS A 333 19.33 12.53 -8.06
N ALA A 334 20.49 12.94 -7.55
CA ALA A 334 21.72 13.06 -8.33
C ALA A 334 22.18 11.71 -8.88
N TYR A 335 22.21 10.67 -8.04
CA TYR A 335 22.61 9.33 -8.44
C TYR A 335 21.67 8.72 -9.49
N ARG A 336 20.35 8.79 -9.26
CA ARG A 336 19.34 8.21 -10.16
C ARG A 336 19.21 8.96 -11.48
N SER A 337 19.38 10.28 -11.48
CA SER A 337 19.37 11.07 -12.72
C SER A 337 20.64 10.88 -13.57
N LYS A 338 21.77 10.51 -12.95
CA LYS A 338 23.02 10.14 -13.65
C LYS A 338 22.99 8.71 -14.20
N SER A 339 22.33 7.80 -13.50
CA SER A 339 22.18 6.40 -13.92
C SER A 339 21.55 6.33 -15.32
N SER A 340 22.10 5.50 -16.22
CA SER A 340 21.58 5.39 -17.61
C SER A 340 20.19 4.78 -17.60
N LEU A 341 19.17 5.64 -17.55
CA LEU A 341 17.80 5.27 -17.84
C LEU A 341 17.61 5.28 -19.36
N ASP A 342 16.82 4.33 -19.87
CA ASP A 342 16.43 4.24 -21.30
C ASP A 342 15.58 5.43 -21.78
N ARG A 343 15.37 6.44 -20.92
CA ARG A 343 14.62 7.66 -21.20
C ARG A 343 15.37 8.93 -20.80
N PRO A 344 15.11 10.07 -21.48
CA PRO A 344 15.65 11.37 -21.09
C PRO A 344 15.20 11.74 -19.67
N THR A 345 16.16 12.11 -18.83
CA THR A 345 15.91 12.50 -17.43
C THR A 345 16.42 13.92 -17.19
N LEU A 346 15.56 14.77 -16.63
CA LEU A 346 15.90 16.14 -16.22
C LEU A 346 15.89 16.25 -14.69
N LEU A 347 17.02 16.63 -14.10
CA LEU A 347 17.11 17.02 -12.69
C LEU A 347 16.97 18.54 -12.54
N VAL A 348 15.94 18.98 -11.82
CA VAL A 348 15.63 20.39 -11.55
C VAL A 348 15.74 20.65 -10.05
N ALA A 349 16.51 21.67 -9.67
CA ALA A 349 16.45 22.18 -8.31
C ALA A 349 15.15 22.98 -8.12
N ALA A 350 14.40 22.73 -7.05
CA ALA A 350 13.17 23.48 -6.80
C ALA A 350 13.40 25.00 -6.67
N GLU A 351 14.60 25.43 -6.26
CA GLU A 351 15.01 26.84 -6.21
C GLU A 351 14.88 27.55 -7.57
N ASN A 352 14.90 26.80 -8.68
CA ASN A 352 14.72 27.33 -10.02
C ASN A 352 13.24 27.51 -10.42
N LEU A 353 12.28 27.18 -9.55
CA LEU A 353 10.85 27.42 -9.77
C LEU A 353 10.54 28.90 -9.54
N GLU A 354 9.81 29.51 -10.48
CA GLU A 354 9.44 30.93 -10.38
C GLU A 354 7.95 31.07 -10.08
N ALA A 355 7.57 32.08 -9.29
CA ALA A 355 6.16 32.31 -8.93
C ALA A 355 5.25 32.60 -10.13
N SER A 356 5.84 33.05 -11.25
CA SER A 356 5.17 33.24 -12.55
C SER A 356 4.94 31.96 -13.34
N ASP A 357 5.56 30.85 -12.95
CA ASP A 357 5.31 29.56 -13.60
C ASP A 357 3.90 29.08 -13.23
N ALA A 358 3.02 28.98 -14.22
CA ALA A 358 1.65 28.52 -13.98
C ALA A 358 1.53 26.99 -13.80
N SER A 359 2.53 26.22 -14.24
CA SER A 359 2.53 24.75 -14.24
C SER A 359 3.92 24.19 -14.53
N LEU A 360 4.12 22.87 -14.37
CA LEU A 360 5.39 22.21 -14.71
C LEU A 360 5.81 22.45 -16.17
N ASN A 361 4.89 22.39 -17.14
CA ASN A 361 5.25 22.68 -18.53
C ASN A 361 5.79 24.10 -18.70
N ALA A 362 5.21 25.09 -18.02
CA ALA A 362 5.71 26.47 -18.06
C ALA A 362 7.14 26.56 -17.50
N THR A 363 7.39 25.90 -16.36
CA THR A 363 8.73 25.79 -15.78
C THR A 363 9.72 25.15 -16.76
N LEU A 364 9.39 23.99 -17.32
CA LEU A 364 10.28 23.26 -18.23
C LEU A 364 10.60 24.06 -19.49
N ILE A 365 9.60 24.72 -20.07
CA ILE A 365 9.77 25.54 -21.27
C ILE A 365 10.67 26.75 -20.99
N ARG A 366 10.50 27.42 -19.85
CA ARG A 366 11.36 28.53 -19.42
C ARG A 366 12.81 28.05 -19.26
N LEU A 367 13.03 26.99 -18.50
CA LEU A 367 14.38 26.44 -18.25
C LEU A 367 15.07 25.98 -19.53
N LEU A 368 14.35 25.30 -20.43
CA LEU A 368 14.86 24.89 -21.73
C LEU A 368 15.27 26.09 -22.59
N ASN A 369 14.39 27.09 -22.72
CA ASN A 369 14.68 28.27 -23.53
C ASN A 369 15.85 29.08 -22.96
N GLN A 370 15.94 29.24 -21.64
CA GLN A 370 17.08 29.88 -20.98
C GLN A 370 18.39 29.12 -21.27
N HIS A 371 18.37 27.79 -21.18
CA HIS A 371 19.55 26.97 -21.47
C HIS A 371 19.95 27.05 -22.96
N ILE A 372 18.99 26.97 -23.88
CA ILE A 372 19.23 27.10 -25.33
C ILE A 372 19.86 28.46 -25.65
N GLN A 373 19.31 29.55 -25.11
CA GLN A 373 19.84 30.90 -25.31
C GLN A 373 21.26 31.04 -24.76
N ALA A 374 21.52 30.52 -23.55
CA ALA A 374 22.84 30.56 -22.92
C ALA A 374 23.92 29.82 -23.75
N HIS A 375 23.52 28.86 -24.59
CA HIS A 375 24.39 28.10 -25.47
C HIS A 375 24.30 28.54 -26.95
N GLY A 376 23.81 29.75 -27.21
CA GLY A 376 23.82 30.39 -28.54
C GLY A 376 22.79 29.82 -29.52
N GLY A 377 21.77 29.12 -29.04
CA GLY A 377 20.63 28.65 -29.83
C GLY A 377 19.45 29.63 -29.84
N TYR A 378 18.50 29.39 -30.74
CA TYR A 378 17.25 30.15 -30.83
C TYR A 378 16.13 29.44 -30.07
N PRO A 379 15.33 30.16 -29.25
CA PRO A 379 14.18 29.58 -28.54
C PRO A 379 13.20 28.92 -29.49
N LEU A 380 12.60 27.82 -29.05
CA LEU A 380 11.54 27.15 -29.80
C LEU A 380 10.18 27.79 -29.51
N PRO A 381 9.25 27.80 -30.49
CA PRO A 381 7.89 28.29 -30.25
C PRO A 381 7.18 27.52 -29.13
N LEU A 382 6.30 28.19 -28.39
CA LEU A 382 5.64 27.63 -27.20
C LEU A 382 4.79 26.39 -27.50
N PHE A 383 3.95 26.47 -28.56
CA PHE A 383 3.08 25.36 -28.97
C PHE A 383 3.90 24.11 -29.32
N GLU A 384 5.07 24.36 -29.90
CA GLU A 384 6.00 23.38 -30.38
C GLU A 384 6.62 22.59 -29.23
N LEU A 385 7.09 23.25 -28.17
CA LEU A 385 7.63 22.61 -26.98
C LEU A 385 6.55 21.89 -26.18
N THR A 386 5.35 22.48 -26.11
CA THR A 386 4.20 21.88 -25.41
C THR A 386 3.78 20.56 -26.06
N GLU A 387 3.70 20.51 -27.39
CA GLU A 387 3.40 19.29 -28.14
C GLU A 387 4.48 18.22 -27.91
N TRP A 388 5.75 18.62 -27.85
CA TRP A 388 6.85 17.70 -27.59
C TRP A 388 6.80 17.12 -26.17
N LEU A 389 6.68 17.96 -25.14
CA LEU A 389 6.53 17.53 -23.74
C LEU A 389 5.33 16.59 -23.56
N LYS A 390 4.23 16.83 -24.28
CA LYS A 390 3.04 15.99 -24.23
C LYS A 390 3.28 14.56 -24.75
N ASN A 391 4.10 14.40 -25.78
CA ASN A 391 4.23 13.15 -26.54
C ASN A 391 5.50 12.34 -26.25
N THR A 392 6.47 12.93 -25.55
CA THR A 392 7.78 12.31 -25.24
C THR A 392 7.77 11.73 -23.82
N ASN A 393 8.30 10.51 -23.65
CA ASN A 393 8.46 9.89 -22.33
C ASN A 393 9.70 10.47 -21.64
N ILE A 394 9.51 11.50 -20.82
CA ILE A 394 10.57 12.20 -20.09
C ILE A 394 10.35 11.99 -18.60
N LEU A 395 11.45 11.74 -17.86
CA LEU A 395 11.45 11.76 -16.41
C LEU A 395 11.93 13.13 -15.91
N VAL A 396 11.16 13.78 -15.06
CA VAL A 396 11.55 15.03 -14.40
C VAL A 396 11.67 14.78 -12.91
N MET A 397 12.83 15.06 -12.32
CA MET A 397 13.06 14.97 -10.88
C MET A 397 13.21 16.39 -10.33
N ILE A 398 12.33 16.78 -9.41
CA ILE A 398 12.41 18.07 -8.72
C ILE A 398 12.97 17.84 -7.31
N ASP A 399 14.15 18.38 -7.08
CA ASP A 399 14.90 18.24 -5.83
C ASP A 399 14.60 19.38 -4.85
N GLY A 400 14.09 19.01 -3.67
CA GLY A 400 13.94 19.88 -2.50
C GLY A 400 12.90 21.00 -2.63
N LEU A 401 11.61 20.69 -2.82
CA LEU A 401 10.52 21.69 -2.87
C LEU A 401 10.51 22.66 -1.68
N ASP A 402 10.99 22.22 -0.50
CA ASP A 402 11.16 23.05 0.70
C ASP A 402 12.20 24.17 0.54
N ARG A 403 13.04 24.11 -0.49
CA ARG A 403 14.08 25.09 -0.79
C ARG A 403 13.62 26.24 -1.67
N ALA A 404 12.35 26.27 -2.09
CA ALA A 404 11.77 27.31 -2.94
C ALA A 404 10.78 28.22 -2.17
N PRO A 405 11.23 29.00 -1.18
CA PRO A 405 10.32 29.73 -0.30
C PRO A 405 9.55 30.85 -1.02
N SER A 406 10.15 31.49 -2.03
CA SER A 406 9.49 32.47 -2.90
C SER A 406 8.36 31.86 -3.74
N PHE A 407 8.45 30.57 -4.03
CA PHE A 407 7.45 29.81 -4.79
C PHE A 407 6.34 29.23 -3.90
N SER A 408 6.54 29.24 -2.58
CA SER A 408 5.67 28.61 -1.57
C SER A 408 4.19 28.96 -1.74
N GLN A 409 3.85 30.21 -2.07
CA GLN A 409 2.46 30.65 -2.22
C GLN A 409 1.80 30.14 -3.51
N SER A 410 2.58 29.94 -4.58
CA SER A 410 2.12 29.44 -5.88
C SER A 410 2.08 27.91 -5.95
N LEU A 411 2.57 27.21 -4.93
CA LEU A 411 2.80 25.76 -4.95
C LEU A 411 1.52 24.94 -5.22
N SER A 412 0.43 25.18 -4.49
CA SER A 412 -0.82 24.41 -4.67
C SER A 412 -1.49 24.70 -6.01
N PRO A 413 -1.71 25.97 -6.44
CA PRO A 413 -2.23 26.27 -7.77
C PRO A 413 -1.38 25.68 -8.91
N TRP A 414 -0.05 25.75 -8.79
CA TRP A 414 0.86 25.16 -9.77
C TRP A 414 0.74 23.63 -9.81
N MET A 415 0.54 22.98 -8.66
CA MET A 415 0.36 21.53 -8.59
C MET A 415 -0.96 21.09 -9.22
N ASP A 416 -2.06 21.79 -8.96
CA ASP A 416 -3.37 21.49 -9.55
C ASP A 416 -3.29 21.57 -11.10
N ALA A 417 -2.67 22.64 -11.62
CA ALA A 417 -2.44 22.80 -13.05
C ALA A 417 -1.52 21.73 -13.63
N THR A 418 -0.47 21.34 -12.89
CA THR A 418 0.46 20.27 -13.27
C THR A 418 -0.24 18.91 -13.36
N LEU A 419 -1.05 18.54 -12.36
CA LEU A 419 -1.82 17.29 -12.38
C LEU A 419 -2.80 17.23 -13.55
N ALA A 420 -3.44 18.35 -13.90
CA ALA A 420 -4.32 18.44 -15.07
C ALA A 420 -3.56 18.18 -16.39
N GLN A 421 -2.33 18.66 -16.49
CA GLN A 421 -1.46 18.43 -17.65
C GLN A 421 -0.95 16.99 -17.73
N LEU A 422 -0.56 16.42 -16.59
CA LEU A 422 -0.02 15.06 -16.54
C LEU A 422 -1.01 14.02 -17.10
N LYS A 423 -2.31 14.20 -16.85
CA LYS A 423 -3.39 13.36 -17.42
C LYS A 423 -3.35 13.21 -18.95
N GLN A 424 -2.78 14.18 -19.65
CA GLN A 424 -2.74 14.21 -21.12
C GLN A 424 -1.33 14.04 -21.69
N SER A 425 -0.33 13.78 -20.84
CA SER A 425 1.08 13.74 -21.22
C SER A 425 1.69 12.36 -20.96
N LYS A 426 2.89 12.12 -21.51
CA LYS A 426 3.74 10.97 -21.16
C LYS A 426 4.83 11.31 -20.14
N LEU A 427 4.73 12.45 -19.47
CA LEU A 427 5.70 12.87 -18.47
C LEU A 427 5.52 12.07 -17.19
N GLN A 428 6.63 11.59 -16.64
CA GLN A 428 6.68 11.11 -15.27
C GLN A 428 7.50 12.07 -14.41
N VAL A 429 7.01 12.37 -13.22
CA VAL A 429 7.59 13.37 -12.33
C VAL A 429 7.90 12.73 -10.98
N VAL A 430 9.07 13.03 -10.44
CA VAL A 430 9.43 12.72 -9.05
C VAL A 430 9.59 14.03 -8.32
N LEU A 431 8.82 14.22 -7.24
CA LEU A 431 8.92 15.39 -6.37
C LEU A 431 9.55 14.97 -5.05
N THR A 432 10.55 15.71 -4.62
CA THR A 432 11.16 15.51 -3.30
C THR A 432 11.02 16.76 -2.44
N GLY A 433 10.92 16.56 -1.13
CA GLY A 433 10.88 17.67 -0.17
C GLY A 433 10.73 17.18 1.26
N ARG A 434 10.62 18.13 2.18
CA ARG A 434 10.38 17.81 3.59
C ARG A 434 8.90 17.55 3.91
N PRO A 435 8.59 16.77 4.96
CA PRO A 435 7.21 16.47 5.36
C PRO A 435 6.36 17.74 5.53
N GLU A 436 6.91 18.81 6.11
CA GLU A 436 6.20 20.07 6.38
C GLU A 436 5.75 20.74 5.08
N THR A 437 6.54 20.60 4.00
CA THR A 437 6.17 21.12 2.68
C THR A 437 5.17 20.20 1.98
N MET A 438 5.34 18.89 2.07
CA MET A 438 4.47 17.92 1.40
C MET A 438 3.05 17.90 1.96
N VAL A 439 2.87 18.06 3.27
CA VAL A 439 1.55 18.13 3.91
C VAL A 439 0.66 19.22 3.30
N ARG A 440 1.24 20.31 2.80
CA ARG A 440 0.50 21.40 2.15
C ARG A 440 -0.11 21.00 0.80
N LEU A 441 0.43 19.97 0.18
CA LEU A 441 -0.06 19.41 -1.08
C LEU A 441 -1.02 18.23 -0.86
N ARG A 442 -1.24 17.80 0.39
CA ARG A 442 -2.03 16.61 0.73
C ARG A 442 -3.41 16.64 0.08
N SER A 443 -4.16 17.74 0.21
CA SER A 443 -5.50 17.88 -0.36
C SER A 443 -5.54 17.71 -1.87
N THR A 444 -4.48 18.14 -2.57
CA THR A 444 -4.34 18.05 -4.02
C THR A 444 -3.90 16.64 -4.46
N LEU A 445 -3.03 15.98 -3.68
CA LEU A 445 -2.35 14.74 -4.08
C LEU A 445 -3.05 13.46 -3.59
N GLU A 446 -3.61 13.46 -2.39
CA GLU A 446 -4.11 12.27 -1.69
C GLU A 446 -5.21 11.53 -2.48
N MET A 447 -6.03 12.25 -3.24
CA MET A 447 -7.12 11.69 -4.05
C MET A 447 -6.83 11.68 -5.55
N SER A 448 -5.65 12.11 -5.98
CA SER A 448 -5.32 12.19 -7.39
C SER A 448 -5.01 10.79 -7.97
N PRO A 449 -5.61 10.41 -9.11
CA PRO A 449 -5.32 9.13 -9.76
C PRO A 449 -3.98 9.13 -10.52
N GLN A 450 -3.26 10.26 -10.53
CA GLN A 450 -1.95 10.36 -11.19
C GLN A 450 -0.78 10.09 -10.26
N VAL A 451 -1.05 9.98 -8.95
CA VAL A 451 -0.04 9.85 -7.90
C VAL A 451 0.20 8.38 -7.60
N TYR A 452 1.46 7.98 -7.69
CA TYR A 452 1.94 6.65 -7.32
C TYR A 452 1.71 6.39 -5.83
N ARG A 453 1.13 5.22 -5.54
CA ARG A 453 0.80 4.81 -4.17
C ARG A 453 1.63 3.61 -3.75
N PRO A 454 2.56 3.74 -2.79
CA PRO A 454 3.32 2.59 -2.30
C PRO A 454 2.43 1.55 -1.60
N LYS A 455 1.31 1.98 -1.00
CA LYS A 455 0.31 1.15 -0.34
C LYS A 455 -1.08 1.77 -0.48
N LYS A 456 -2.13 0.98 -0.23
CA LYS A 456 -3.51 1.47 -0.16
C LYS A 456 -3.57 2.65 0.83
N ASP A 457 -4.13 3.77 0.39
CA ASP A 457 -4.30 5.02 1.15
C ASP A 457 -3.00 5.79 1.52
N VAL A 458 -1.84 5.41 0.96
CA VAL A 458 -0.58 6.16 1.12
C VAL A 458 -0.19 6.79 -0.22
N TRP A 459 0.04 8.11 -0.25
CA TRP A 459 0.29 8.89 -1.48
C TRP A 459 1.74 9.40 -1.63
N GLN A 460 2.61 9.08 -0.68
CA GLN A 460 4.03 9.45 -0.71
C GLN A 460 4.92 8.31 -0.21
N VAL A 461 6.15 8.24 -0.70
CA VAL A 461 7.20 7.38 -0.14
C VAL A 461 7.96 8.20 0.90
N GLN A 462 7.90 7.75 2.16
CA GLN A 462 8.67 8.37 3.24
C GLN A 462 10.09 7.81 3.22
N LEU A 463 11.09 8.68 3.08
CA LEU A 463 12.49 8.36 3.23
C LEU A 463 12.83 8.36 4.72
N GLU A 464 13.32 7.23 5.21
CA GLU A 464 13.75 7.06 6.60
C GLU A 464 15.27 7.26 6.73
N ASP A 465 15.78 7.13 7.94
CA ASP A 465 17.23 7.03 8.18
C ASP A 465 17.79 5.71 7.62
N PHE A 466 19.11 5.53 7.66
CA PHE A 466 19.70 4.28 7.22
C PHE A 466 19.25 3.10 8.08
N THR A 467 18.90 2.00 7.43
CA THR A 467 18.83 0.69 8.08
C THR A 467 20.22 0.30 8.63
N GLY A 468 20.30 -0.62 9.60
CA GLY A 468 21.59 -1.06 10.14
C GLY A 468 22.58 -1.56 9.07
N LYS A 469 22.06 -2.17 7.99
CA LYS A 469 22.88 -2.60 6.85
C LYS A 469 23.36 -1.41 6.01
N GLU A 470 22.49 -0.46 5.68
CA GLU A 470 22.87 0.75 4.95
C GLU A 470 23.88 1.59 5.76
N ALA A 471 23.69 1.71 7.07
CA ALA A 471 24.57 2.44 7.97
C ALA A 471 25.97 1.80 8.04
N SER A 472 26.06 0.47 8.13
CA SER A 472 27.33 -0.24 8.07
C SER A 472 28.08 0.02 6.75
N ILE A 473 27.38 -0.06 5.61
CA ILE A 473 28.00 0.21 4.29
C ILE A 473 28.48 1.66 4.19
N ALA A 474 27.71 2.62 4.71
CA ALA A 474 28.10 4.02 4.73
C ALA A 474 29.35 4.25 5.59
N ALA A 475 29.38 3.67 6.79
CA ALA A 475 30.50 3.74 7.72
C ALA A 475 31.80 3.16 7.13
N ASP A 476 31.70 1.99 6.48
CA ASP A 476 32.83 1.35 5.80
C ASP A 476 33.41 2.22 4.69
N ARG A 477 32.56 2.90 3.91
CA ARG A 477 33.00 3.82 2.84
C ARG A 477 33.63 5.10 3.37
N LEU A 478 33.23 5.53 4.56
CA LEU A 478 33.84 6.66 5.27
C LEU A 478 35.14 6.27 5.99
N GLY A 479 35.46 4.98 6.08
CA GLY A 479 36.71 4.47 6.64
C GLY A 479 36.70 4.23 8.15
N ASP A 480 35.55 4.33 8.82
CA ASP A 480 35.40 4.06 10.26
C ASP A 480 34.08 3.30 10.53
N PRO A 481 34.14 1.97 10.75
CA PRO A 481 32.96 1.14 11.03
C PRO A 481 32.17 1.57 12.28
N ALA A 482 32.81 2.20 13.28
CA ALA A 482 32.13 2.63 14.50
C ALA A 482 31.09 3.75 14.22
N LEU A 483 31.21 4.45 13.09
CA LEU A 483 30.21 5.42 12.63
C LEU A 483 28.84 4.79 12.33
N ALA A 484 28.73 3.47 12.18
CA ALA A 484 27.47 2.77 11.92
C ALA A 484 26.44 2.95 13.04
N GLN A 485 26.86 3.41 14.23
CA GLN A 485 25.95 3.80 15.32
C GLN A 485 25.06 5.01 14.96
N TYR A 486 25.46 5.83 13.98
CA TYR A 486 24.69 7.00 13.53
C TYR A 486 23.89 6.65 12.28
N SER A 487 22.61 6.30 12.43
CA SER A 487 21.73 5.97 11.28
C SER A 487 21.43 7.15 10.35
N HIS A 488 21.50 8.39 10.85
CA HIS A 488 21.18 9.57 10.08
C HIS A 488 22.35 9.95 9.13
N PRO A 489 22.17 9.94 7.78
CA PRO A 489 23.28 10.05 6.82
C PRO A 489 24.15 11.29 7.00
N SER A 490 23.54 12.47 7.20
CA SER A 490 24.32 13.70 7.40
C SER A 490 25.04 13.75 8.75
N MET A 491 24.51 13.11 9.81
CA MET A 491 25.19 13.11 11.11
C MET A 491 26.42 12.22 11.04
N MET A 492 26.30 11.06 10.41
CA MET A 492 27.44 10.19 10.11
C MET A 492 28.51 10.92 9.30
N SER A 493 28.11 11.64 8.25
CA SER A 493 29.05 12.41 7.42
C SER A 493 29.72 13.56 8.19
N PHE A 494 29.00 14.26 9.07
CA PHE A 494 29.58 15.31 9.92
C PHE A 494 30.60 14.73 10.89
N CYS A 495 30.28 13.63 11.58
CA CYS A 495 31.20 12.91 12.45
C CYS A 495 32.50 12.51 11.73
N ALA A 496 32.38 11.94 10.53
CA ALA A 496 33.55 11.57 9.72
C ALA A 496 34.41 12.79 9.35
N GLN A 497 33.80 13.93 9.02
CA GLN A 497 34.51 15.15 8.62
C GLN A 497 35.25 15.83 9.78
N ILE A 498 34.69 15.80 10.99
CA ILE A 498 35.35 16.35 12.18
C ILE A 498 36.45 15.43 12.75
N GLN A 499 36.68 14.25 12.15
CA GLN A 499 37.70 13.27 12.54
C GLN A 499 37.59 12.79 14.00
N GLU A 500 36.37 12.77 14.54
CA GLU A 500 36.10 12.17 15.85
C GLU A 500 36.14 10.65 15.73
N HIS A 501 36.73 9.97 16.72
CA HIS A 501 36.71 8.51 16.75
C HIS A 501 35.27 8.05 17.00
N GLY A 502 34.77 7.11 16.20
CA GLY A 502 33.40 6.60 16.34
C GLY A 502 33.10 5.93 17.69
N ASP A 503 34.08 5.70 18.56
CA ASP A 503 33.85 5.13 19.90
C ASP A 503 33.19 6.13 20.88
N VAL A 504 33.15 7.43 20.56
CA VAL A 504 32.50 8.47 21.38
C VAL A 504 31.09 8.74 20.85
N LEU A 505 30.07 8.42 21.64
CA LEU A 505 28.67 8.71 21.31
C LEU A 505 28.37 10.20 21.56
N LEU A 506 28.21 10.96 20.47
CA LEU A 506 27.87 12.37 20.48
C LEU A 506 26.37 12.58 20.21
N SER A 507 25.77 13.55 20.88
CA SER A 507 24.41 14.00 20.56
C SER A 507 24.40 14.78 19.24
N GLU A 508 23.23 14.86 18.59
CA GLU A 508 23.05 15.66 17.36
C GLU A 508 23.54 17.10 17.53
N VAL A 509 23.23 17.74 18.67
CA VAL A 509 23.68 19.10 18.98
C VAL A 509 25.20 19.18 19.04
N GLN A 510 25.85 18.22 19.70
CA GLN A 510 27.31 18.16 19.80
C GLN A 510 27.98 17.96 18.43
N ILE A 511 27.44 17.06 17.60
CA ILE A 511 27.95 16.80 16.25
C ILE A 511 27.86 18.07 15.41
N VAL A 512 26.69 18.73 15.38
CA VAL A 512 26.48 19.93 14.57
C VAL A 512 27.34 21.10 15.07
N GLU A 513 27.46 21.32 16.38
CA GLU A 513 28.32 22.36 16.95
C GLU A 513 29.80 22.17 16.61
N ARG A 514 30.32 20.95 16.81
CA ARG A 514 31.70 20.63 16.43
C ARG A 514 31.91 20.77 14.93
N PHE A 515 30.93 20.39 14.12
CA PHE A 515 31.00 20.57 12.67
C PHE A 515 31.01 22.04 12.25
N ILE A 516 30.26 22.92 12.93
CA ILE A 516 30.31 24.37 12.71
C ILE A 516 31.71 24.90 13.02
N GLN A 517 32.28 24.54 14.17
CA GLN A 517 33.64 24.97 14.55
C GLN A 517 34.69 24.47 13.55
N TRP A 518 34.60 23.20 13.15
CA TRP A 518 35.46 22.63 12.13
C TRP A 518 35.32 23.39 10.80
N ARG A 519 34.10 23.68 10.34
CA ARG A 519 33.86 24.48 9.12
C ARG A 519 34.45 25.87 9.21
N ILE A 520 34.30 26.57 10.34
CA ILE A 520 34.89 27.89 10.61
C ILE A 520 36.42 27.80 10.46
N SER A 521 37.05 26.80 11.08
CA SER A 521 38.51 26.61 10.97
C SER A 521 38.96 26.40 9.51
N GLN A 522 38.19 25.66 8.71
CA GLN A 522 38.49 25.45 7.29
C GLN A 522 38.36 26.73 6.47
N VAL A 523 37.40 27.61 6.79
CA VAL A 523 37.25 28.91 6.14
C VAL A 523 38.40 29.84 6.53
N ASN A 524 38.75 29.91 7.82
CA ASN A 524 39.86 30.72 8.30
C ASN A 524 41.17 30.36 7.61
N ILE A 525 41.52 29.07 7.56
CA ILE A 525 42.75 28.58 6.90
C ILE A 525 42.81 28.99 5.42
N ARG A 526 41.68 28.97 4.71
CA ARG A 526 41.63 29.28 3.27
C ARG A 526 41.59 30.76 2.95
N ALA A 527 40.99 31.56 3.82
CA ALA A 527 40.73 32.98 3.58
C ALA A 527 41.71 33.92 4.28
N ASP A 528 42.55 33.41 5.19
CA ASP A 528 43.50 34.18 6.00
C ASP A 528 42.81 35.31 6.80
N ILE A 529 41.66 34.97 7.41
CA ILE A 529 40.87 35.88 8.26
C ILE A 529 41.06 35.48 9.72
N LEU A 530 41.13 36.49 10.60
CA LEU A 530 41.16 36.30 12.05
C LEU A 530 39.87 35.63 12.52
N ASP A 531 40.00 34.56 13.31
CA ASP A 531 38.86 33.76 13.81
C ASP A 531 37.81 34.59 14.55
N GLU A 532 38.24 35.63 15.27
CA GLU A 532 37.36 36.58 15.99
C GLU A 532 36.41 37.32 15.03
N HIS A 533 36.90 37.76 13.87
CA HIS A 533 36.08 38.46 12.87
C HIS A 533 35.03 37.54 12.26
N LEU A 534 35.44 36.32 11.92
CA LEU A 534 34.54 35.33 11.32
C LEU A 534 33.46 34.89 12.33
N SER A 535 33.87 34.63 13.58
CA SER A 535 32.97 34.25 14.66
C SER A 535 31.95 35.35 14.99
N LEU A 536 32.39 36.62 15.06
CA LEU A 536 31.49 37.76 15.27
C LEU A 536 30.49 37.90 14.12
N PHE A 537 30.94 37.77 12.87
CA PHE A 537 30.04 37.86 11.72
C PHE A 537 29.02 36.72 11.69
N ILE A 538 29.42 35.49 12.02
CA ILE A 538 28.50 34.35 12.16
C ILE A 538 27.49 34.59 13.28
N GLU A 539 27.89 35.22 14.39
CA GLU A 539 26.98 35.58 15.47
C GLU A 539 25.92 36.59 15.00
N LEU A 540 26.33 37.64 14.29
CA LEU A 540 25.42 38.64 13.70
C LEU A 540 24.47 37.99 12.70
N LEU A 541 25.00 37.13 11.82
CA LEU A 541 24.21 36.37 10.86
C LEU A 541 23.19 35.45 11.56
N SER A 542 23.58 34.80 12.66
CA SER A 542 22.71 33.93 13.45
C SER A 542 21.52 34.71 14.03
N LYS A 543 21.76 35.91 14.58
CA LYS A 543 20.72 36.81 15.09
C LYS A 543 19.77 37.26 13.99
N ALA A 544 20.31 37.70 12.85
CA ALA A 544 19.50 38.13 11.70
C ALA A 544 18.62 36.99 11.14
N LEU A 545 19.18 35.78 11.01
CA LEU A 545 18.42 34.61 10.58
C LEU A 545 17.33 34.22 11.59
N ALA A 546 17.59 34.36 12.89
CA ALA A 546 16.59 34.09 13.92
C ALA A 546 15.40 35.06 13.86
N THR A 547 15.63 36.32 13.48
CA THR A 547 14.57 37.34 13.31
C THR A 547 13.88 37.33 11.95
N SER A 548 14.50 36.76 10.92
CA SER A 548 13.87 36.61 9.59
C SER A 548 12.58 35.79 9.68
N GLU A 549 11.58 36.08 8.86
CA GLU A 549 10.33 35.30 8.82
C GLU A 549 10.57 33.86 8.33
N GLN A 550 11.37 33.70 7.27
CA GLN A 550 11.52 32.44 6.53
C GLN A 550 12.78 31.64 6.93
N GLY A 551 13.66 32.24 7.75
CA GLY A 551 14.95 31.64 8.10
C GLY A 551 16.00 31.75 6.98
N VAL A 552 15.78 32.67 6.04
CA VAL A 552 16.72 33.09 4.98
C VAL A 552 16.80 34.62 4.96
N LEU A 553 17.83 35.18 4.33
CA LEU A 553 18.01 36.64 4.25
C LEU A 553 18.14 37.07 2.80
N SER A 554 17.54 38.20 2.42
CA SER A 554 17.85 38.84 1.15
C SER A 554 19.24 39.47 1.17
N SER A 555 19.83 39.64 0.00
CA SER A 555 21.14 40.29 -0.15
C SER A 555 21.18 41.70 0.44
N ASN A 556 20.06 42.43 0.32
CA ASN A 556 19.92 43.77 0.89
C ASN A 556 19.90 43.76 2.42
N GLU A 557 19.21 42.79 3.02
CA GLU A 557 19.18 42.64 4.49
C GLU A 557 20.57 42.34 5.05
N VAL A 558 21.32 41.45 4.38
CA VAL A 558 22.69 41.10 4.78
C VAL A 558 23.62 42.31 4.71
N LEU A 559 23.59 43.06 3.60
CA LEU A 559 24.42 44.25 3.41
C LEU A 559 24.05 45.40 4.37
N ALA A 560 22.80 45.44 4.83
CA ALA A 560 22.32 46.43 5.78
C ALA A 560 22.56 46.06 7.26
N MET A 561 23.10 44.87 7.56
CA MET A 561 23.32 44.43 8.94
C MET A 561 24.30 45.36 9.66
N PRO A 562 23.95 45.85 10.87
CA PRO A 562 24.90 46.58 11.71
C PRO A 562 26.12 45.70 12.02
N GLY A 563 27.32 46.20 11.70
CA GLY A 563 28.56 45.44 11.86
C GLY A 563 28.87 44.45 10.72
N PHE A 564 28.27 44.62 9.54
CA PHE A 564 28.60 43.86 8.34
C PHE A 564 30.10 43.91 8.01
N ASP A 565 30.73 42.74 7.90
CA ASP A 565 32.13 42.56 7.49
C ASP A 565 32.17 41.89 6.11
N ARG A 566 32.60 42.67 5.10
CA ARG A 566 32.69 42.20 3.71
C ARG A 566 33.70 41.06 3.54
N GLN A 567 34.82 41.10 4.27
CA GLN A 567 35.86 40.08 4.13
C GLN A 567 35.35 38.74 4.69
N ALA A 568 34.71 38.77 5.86
CA ALA A 568 34.09 37.59 6.46
C ALA A 568 32.98 37.01 5.55
N TYR A 569 32.12 37.88 5.01
CA TYR A 569 31.08 37.48 4.05
C TYR A 569 31.68 36.77 2.81
N ASP A 570 32.67 37.39 2.15
CA ASP A 570 33.30 36.82 0.95
C ASP A 570 34.06 35.52 1.27
N ALA A 571 34.58 35.37 2.48
CA ALA A 571 35.22 34.12 2.94
C ALA A 571 34.22 33.00 3.18
N LEU A 572 33.10 33.26 3.86
CA LEU A 572 32.03 32.28 4.06
C LEU A 572 31.44 31.82 2.72
N ARG A 573 31.29 32.72 1.75
CA ARG A 573 30.81 32.41 0.40
C ARG A 573 31.78 31.50 -0.34
N ARG A 574 33.09 31.84 -0.34
CA ARG A 574 34.14 30.99 -0.93
C ARG A 574 34.27 29.63 -0.23
N GLY A 575 33.94 29.57 1.05
CA GLY A 575 33.93 28.36 1.86
C GLY A 575 32.70 27.46 1.67
N ASN A 576 31.73 27.87 0.85
CA ASN A 576 30.41 27.23 0.72
C ASN A 576 29.66 27.09 2.07
N PHE A 577 29.91 28.02 3.01
CA PHE A 577 29.15 28.08 4.27
C PHE A 577 27.84 28.86 4.08
N ILE A 578 27.89 29.88 3.23
CA ILE A 578 26.71 30.59 2.71
C ILE A 578 26.65 30.40 1.20
N VAL A 579 25.43 30.24 0.69
CA VAL A 579 25.11 30.17 -0.73
C VAL A 579 24.10 31.26 -1.04
N GLU A 580 24.30 31.96 -2.15
CA GLU A 580 23.42 33.01 -2.63
C GLU A 580 22.79 32.58 -3.96
N ALA A 581 21.47 32.51 -4.00
CA ALA A 581 20.71 32.16 -5.20
C ALA A 581 19.48 33.07 -5.29
N HIS A 582 19.23 33.63 -6.49
CA HIS A 582 18.09 34.50 -6.76
C HIS A 582 17.94 35.67 -5.77
N GLY A 583 19.06 36.25 -5.31
CA GLY A 583 19.08 37.38 -4.37
C GLY A 583 18.82 37.01 -2.91
N VAL A 584 18.70 35.72 -2.59
CA VAL A 584 18.51 35.19 -1.25
C VAL A 584 19.77 34.45 -0.80
N LEU A 585 20.23 34.76 0.40
CA LEU A 585 21.30 34.10 1.12
C LEU A 585 20.74 32.98 2.01
N ARG A 586 21.37 31.82 1.94
CA ARG A 586 21.09 30.63 2.74
C ARG A 586 22.38 30.09 3.35
N VAL A 587 22.33 29.63 4.59
CA VAL A 587 23.44 28.90 5.23
C VAL A 587 23.33 27.40 4.90
N GLU A 588 24.44 26.78 4.51
CA GLU A 588 24.48 25.38 4.08
C GLU A 588 25.44 24.54 4.95
N PRO A 589 25.08 23.27 5.25
CA PRO A 589 23.77 22.65 5.03
C PRO A 589 22.68 23.23 5.95
N ASP A 590 21.41 23.02 5.58
CA ASP A 590 20.25 23.48 6.35
C ASP A 590 20.33 23.22 7.86
N LYS A 591 20.90 22.08 8.26
CA LYS A 591 21.08 21.72 9.67
C LYS A 591 21.95 22.73 10.44
N ILE A 592 22.96 23.32 9.78
CA ILE A 592 23.74 24.43 10.34
C ILE A 592 22.85 25.68 10.45
N SER A 593 22.10 26.01 9.40
CA SER A 593 21.20 27.16 9.42
C SER A 593 20.18 27.09 10.57
N GLU A 594 19.53 25.93 10.73
CA GLU A 594 18.60 25.63 11.82
C GLU A 594 19.28 25.80 13.18
N ARG A 595 20.50 25.27 13.34
CA ARG A 595 21.27 25.39 14.59
C ARG A 595 21.61 26.84 14.93
N LEU A 596 22.11 27.62 13.96
CA LEU A 596 22.49 29.02 14.13
C LEU A 596 21.28 29.88 14.50
N GLN A 597 20.14 29.67 13.81
CA GLN A 597 18.88 30.32 14.14
C GLN A 597 18.42 29.97 15.56
N GLY A 598 18.45 28.67 15.91
CA GLY A 598 18.00 28.18 17.21
C GLY A 598 18.72 28.81 18.42
N ARG A 599 19.96 29.30 18.26
CA ARG A 599 20.71 29.98 19.33
C ARG A 599 20.03 31.26 19.83
N TYR A 600 19.30 31.95 18.96
CA TYR A 600 18.71 33.26 19.21
C TYR A 600 17.20 33.32 18.98
N LEU A 601 16.59 32.20 18.59
CA LEU A 601 15.15 32.12 18.36
C LEU A 601 14.39 32.19 19.69
N ASP A 602 13.36 33.04 19.75
CA ASP A 602 12.41 33.02 20.86
C ASP A 602 11.46 31.83 20.70
N ALA A 603 11.75 30.74 21.41
CA ALA A 603 10.94 29.53 21.37
C ALA A 603 9.49 29.77 21.82
N VAL A 604 9.26 30.67 22.78
CA VAL A 604 7.93 30.95 23.34
C VAL A 604 7.05 31.64 22.31
N GLN A 605 7.56 32.71 21.71
CA GLN A 605 6.84 33.45 20.69
C GLN A 605 6.63 32.59 19.44
N THR A 606 7.65 31.81 19.03
CA THR A 606 7.56 30.95 17.85
C THR A 606 6.51 29.84 18.02
N ILE A 607 6.36 29.25 19.21
CA ILE A 607 5.28 28.28 19.50
C ILE A 607 3.91 28.96 19.44
N THR A 608 3.81 30.22 19.86
CA THR A 608 2.57 30.99 19.79
C THR A 608 2.17 31.28 18.34
N ASP A 609 3.15 31.54 17.48
CA ASP A 609 2.97 31.84 16.05
C ASP A 609 3.08 30.60 15.14
N LEU A 610 2.98 29.39 15.71
CA LEU A 610 3.28 28.12 15.01
C LEU A 610 2.49 27.94 13.70
N ASP A 611 1.25 28.43 13.65
CA ASP A 611 0.41 28.38 12.46
C ASP A 611 0.95 29.18 11.27
N GLN A 612 1.66 30.27 11.54
CA GLN A 612 2.31 31.07 10.51
C GLN A 612 3.67 30.47 10.14
N VAL A 613 4.40 30.02 11.16
CA VAL A 613 5.78 29.53 11.03
C VAL A 613 5.86 28.14 10.36
N LYS A 614 4.80 27.31 10.45
CA LYS A 614 4.76 25.96 9.85
C LYS A 614 5.03 25.93 8.34
N ALA A 615 4.83 27.05 7.65
CA ALA A 615 5.12 27.17 6.23
C ALA A 615 6.63 27.25 5.92
N PHE A 616 7.49 27.44 6.94
CA PHE A 616 8.91 27.70 6.80
C PHE A 616 9.75 26.60 7.49
N PRO A 617 10.22 25.58 6.75
CA PRO A 617 10.87 24.40 7.34
C PRO A 617 12.15 24.68 8.14
N LEU A 618 12.91 25.71 7.77
CA LEU A 618 14.11 26.11 8.53
C LEU A 618 13.76 26.62 9.93
N LYS A 619 12.64 27.32 10.08
CA LYS A 619 12.19 27.79 11.39
C LYS A 619 11.73 26.66 12.28
N MET A 620 11.12 25.63 11.71
CA MET A 620 10.74 24.43 12.45
C MET A 620 11.96 23.68 12.98
N GLY A 621 13.01 23.52 12.16
CA GLY A 621 14.28 22.97 12.62
C GLY A 621 14.99 23.86 13.65
N ALA A 622 14.92 25.18 13.48
CA ALA A 622 15.46 26.15 14.44
C ALA A 622 14.75 26.08 15.80
N LEU A 623 13.41 25.98 15.79
CA LEU A 623 12.61 25.81 17.01
C LEU A 623 13.00 24.55 17.77
N ARG A 624 13.25 23.44 17.05
CA ARG A 624 13.78 22.22 17.66
C ARG A 624 15.10 22.48 18.39
N PHE A 625 16.08 23.10 17.74
CA PHE A 625 17.36 23.43 18.40
C PHE A 625 17.20 24.41 19.56
N ALA A 626 16.34 25.42 19.43
CA ALA A 626 16.08 26.38 20.50
C ALA A 626 15.51 25.69 21.75
N LEU A 627 14.60 24.73 21.57
CA LEU A 627 14.02 23.95 22.66
C LEU A 627 15.02 22.96 23.28
N LEU A 628 15.91 22.37 22.48
CA LEU A 628 17.02 21.56 22.99
C LEU A 628 17.99 22.39 23.83
N ASP A 629 18.40 23.55 23.33
CA ASP A 629 19.24 24.49 24.08
C ASP A 629 18.55 24.97 25.37
N LEU A 630 17.25 25.25 25.30
CA LEU A 630 16.46 25.60 26.47
C LEU A 630 16.47 24.48 27.50
N ALA A 631 16.27 23.23 27.08
CA ALA A 631 16.24 22.11 28.01
C ALA A 631 17.60 21.82 28.66
N MET A 632 18.70 22.04 27.94
CA MET A 632 20.04 21.95 28.53
C MET A 632 20.32 23.07 29.55
N ARG A 633 19.64 24.22 29.45
CA ARG A 633 19.84 25.38 30.33
C ARG A 633 18.86 25.42 31.51
N ASP A 634 17.57 25.19 31.22
CA ASP A 634 16.43 25.20 32.14
C ASP A 634 15.40 24.16 31.69
N GLU A 635 15.53 22.97 32.26
CA GLU A 635 14.64 21.83 32.01
C GLU A 635 13.17 22.15 32.34
N ARG A 636 12.89 22.92 33.40
CA ARG A 636 11.50 23.26 33.79
C ARG A 636 10.85 24.15 32.75
N GLN A 637 11.58 25.14 32.25
CA GLN A 637 11.06 26.03 31.21
C GLN A 637 10.86 25.27 29.88
N ALA A 638 11.74 24.32 29.55
CA ALA A 638 11.57 23.46 28.38
C ALA A 638 10.34 22.54 28.49
N ILE A 639 10.11 21.95 29.67
CA ILE A 639 8.91 21.15 29.98
C ILE A 639 7.63 21.99 29.79
N GLU A 640 7.63 23.25 30.25
CA GLU A 640 6.49 24.15 30.05
C GLU A 640 6.27 24.48 28.56
N GLN A 641 7.33 24.67 27.77
CA GLN A 641 7.18 24.88 26.32
C GLN A 641 6.72 23.61 25.59
N LEU A 642 7.21 22.43 26.01
CA LEU A 642 6.76 21.15 25.49
C LEU A 642 5.27 20.94 25.77
N LYS A 643 4.79 21.31 26.96
CA LYS A 643 3.36 21.30 27.30
C LYS A 643 2.53 22.14 26.33
N ARG A 644 2.97 23.37 26.02
CA ARG A 644 2.29 24.25 25.05
C ARG A 644 2.26 23.66 23.65
N LEU A 645 3.33 22.98 23.22
CA LEU A 645 3.37 22.25 21.96
C LEU A 645 2.38 21.08 21.94
N VAL A 646 2.31 20.30 23.01
CA VAL A 646 1.33 19.22 23.17
C VAL A 646 -0.10 19.77 23.12
N ASP A 647 -0.37 20.88 23.83
CA ASP A 647 -1.70 21.50 23.84
C ASP A 647 -2.09 22.05 22.46
N HIS A 648 -1.15 22.63 21.70
CA HIS A 648 -1.37 23.01 20.29
C HIS A 648 -1.66 21.81 19.39
N SER A 649 -0.97 20.68 19.62
CA SER A 649 -1.23 19.45 18.88
C SER A 649 -2.66 18.94 19.08
N LYS A 650 -3.21 19.10 20.29
CA LYS A 650 -4.60 18.73 20.64
C LYS A 650 -5.63 19.64 19.98
N SER A 651 -5.48 20.95 20.13
CA SER A 651 -6.52 21.93 19.75
C SER A 651 -6.74 22.00 18.25
N LEU A 652 -5.69 21.82 17.45
CA LEU A 652 -5.72 21.99 15.99
C LEU A 652 -5.39 20.70 15.22
N ARG A 653 -5.21 19.55 15.91
CA ARG A 653 -4.74 18.28 15.32
C ARG A 653 -3.49 18.45 14.45
N MET A 654 -2.59 19.34 14.88
CA MET A 654 -1.37 19.66 14.12
C MET A 654 -0.33 18.55 14.28
N GLN A 655 -0.28 17.62 13.32
CA GLN A 655 0.70 16.53 13.27
C GLN A 655 2.16 17.01 13.37
N MET A 656 2.45 18.21 12.89
CA MET A 656 3.79 18.79 12.97
C MET A 656 4.19 19.16 14.41
N ALA A 657 3.26 19.66 15.22
CA ALA A 657 3.51 19.96 16.64
C ALA A 657 3.78 18.66 17.43
N LEU A 658 3.01 17.61 17.12
CA LEU A 658 3.22 16.25 17.64
C LEU A 658 4.62 15.73 17.26
N GLY A 659 5.02 15.83 15.99
CA GLY A 659 6.35 15.42 15.53
C GLY A 659 7.48 16.16 16.25
N LEU A 660 7.36 17.49 16.39
CA LEU A 660 8.34 18.29 17.12
C LEU A 660 8.43 17.87 18.59
N ALA A 661 7.29 17.69 19.26
CA ALA A 661 7.24 17.20 20.64
C ALA A 661 7.95 15.85 20.76
N CYS A 662 7.61 14.85 19.92
CA CYS A 662 8.25 13.54 19.94
C CYS A 662 9.78 13.63 19.83
N THR A 663 10.30 14.45 18.90
CA THR A 663 11.75 14.60 18.75
C THR A 663 12.44 15.23 19.95
N LEU A 664 11.73 16.07 20.72
CA LEU A 664 12.24 16.64 21.95
C LEU A 664 12.22 15.61 23.08
N PHE A 665 11.13 14.84 23.20
CA PHE A 665 11.05 13.72 24.15
C PHE A 665 12.21 12.71 23.97
N GLU A 666 12.62 12.42 22.74
CA GLU A 666 13.78 11.55 22.50
C GLU A 666 15.11 12.16 22.94
N ALA A 667 15.21 13.48 22.92
CA ALA A 667 16.45 14.20 23.16
C ALA A 667 16.71 14.50 24.65
N LEU A 668 15.66 14.51 25.48
CA LEU A 668 15.75 14.82 26.91
C LEU A 668 16.11 13.59 27.76
N PRO A 669 16.99 13.73 28.77
CA PRO A 669 17.49 12.60 29.55
C PRO A 669 16.62 12.22 30.77
N ASP A 670 15.93 13.17 31.42
CA ASP A 670 15.07 12.87 32.58
C ASP A 670 13.65 12.54 32.15
N TRP A 671 13.39 11.24 32.00
CA TRP A 671 12.09 10.75 31.60
C TRP A 671 11.01 10.87 32.68
N SER A 672 11.39 10.83 33.96
CA SER A 672 10.42 10.75 35.07
C SER A 672 9.54 12.01 35.16
N SER A 673 10.12 13.17 34.86
CA SER A 673 9.38 14.44 34.77
C SER A 673 8.57 14.60 33.48
N LEU A 674 8.85 13.77 32.47
CA LEU A 674 8.23 13.80 31.14
C LEU A 674 7.06 12.82 30.98
N GLU A 675 6.96 11.79 31.84
CA GLU A 675 5.89 10.77 31.78
C GLU A 675 4.46 11.38 31.71
N PRO A 676 4.08 12.39 32.52
CA PRO A 676 2.75 12.99 32.43
C PRO A 676 2.50 13.66 31.07
N LEU A 677 3.51 14.33 30.51
CA LEU A 677 3.42 15.01 29.22
C LEU A 677 3.38 14.01 28.06
N ALA A 678 4.13 12.91 28.17
CA ALA A 678 4.11 11.83 27.19
C ALA A 678 2.71 11.19 27.15
N SER A 679 2.09 10.96 28.32
CA SER A 679 0.70 10.48 28.39
C SER A 679 -0.28 11.44 27.72
N GLU A 680 -0.13 12.75 27.97
CA GLU A 680 -0.96 13.78 27.33
C GLU A 680 -0.73 13.86 25.81
N LEU A 681 0.48 13.61 25.33
CA LEU A 681 0.81 13.52 23.90
C LEU A 681 0.18 12.29 23.24
N GLY A 682 0.18 11.15 23.95
CA GLY A 682 -0.53 9.93 23.53
C GLY A 682 -2.02 10.20 23.34
N LYS A 683 -2.68 10.80 24.34
CA LYS A 683 -4.10 11.23 24.25
C LYS A 683 -4.34 12.22 23.11
N ALA A 684 -3.41 13.16 22.89
CA ALA A 684 -3.51 14.17 21.83
C ALA A 684 -3.48 13.59 20.41
N SER A 685 -2.94 12.39 20.24
CA SER A 685 -2.75 11.74 18.92
C SER A 685 -4.06 11.27 18.28
N GLY A 686 -5.20 11.56 18.92
CA GLY A 686 -6.54 11.43 18.38
C GLY A 686 -7.08 10.02 18.53
N ASP A 687 -7.61 9.70 19.72
CA ASP A 687 -8.66 8.73 20.07
C ASP A 687 -8.78 7.41 19.27
N ASN A 688 -7.74 6.96 18.57
CA ASN A 688 -7.78 5.73 17.77
C ASN A 688 -6.37 5.22 17.46
N ASN A 689 -5.97 4.12 18.08
CA ASN A 689 -4.76 3.36 17.75
C ASN A 689 -4.69 2.92 16.27
N VAL A 690 -5.83 2.76 15.58
CA VAL A 690 -5.91 2.46 14.16
C VAL A 690 -5.41 3.65 13.33
N LEU A 691 -5.57 4.89 13.80
CA LEU A 691 -5.04 6.07 13.12
C LEU A 691 -3.51 6.19 13.18
N MET A 692 -2.82 5.34 13.95
CA MET A 692 -1.38 5.13 13.79
C MET A 692 -1.01 4.62 12.37
N TYR A 693 -1.96 4.03 11.62
CA TYR A 693 -1.79 3.73 10.19
C TYR A 693 -1.81 4.97 9.28
N LEU A 694 -2.48 6.05 9.71
CA LEU A 694 -2.85 7.19 8.86
C LEU A 694 -2.10 8.48 9.23
N GLY A 695 -1.34 8.47 10.34
CA GLY A 695 -0.46 9.56 10.72
C GLY A 695 0.75 9.66 9.80
N SER A 696 0.75 10.65 8.89
CA SER A 696 1.94 11.02 8.12
C SER A 696 3.05 11.49 9.07
N GLY A 697 3.98 10.59 9.41
CA GLY A 697 5.22 10.97 10.06
C GLY A 697 5.85 9.95 10.99
N GLY A 698 5.16 8.89 11.43
CA GLY A 698 5.75 7.83 12.27
C GLY A 698 6.35 8.29 13.61
N ALA A 699 6.46 9.59 13.91
CA ALA A 699 7.28 10.11 15.00
C ALA A 699 6.89 9.59 16.39
N LEU A 700 5.59 9.36 16.63
CA LEU A 700 5.14 8.69 17.85
C LEU A 700 5.57 7.21 17.84
N ILE A 701 5.41 6.50 16.72
CA ILE A 701 5.90 5.11 16.56
C ILE A 701 7.42 5.01 16.76
N ASP A 702 8.17 5.99 16.26
CA ASP A 702 9.63 6.03 16.36
C ASP A 702 10.07 6.30 17.80
N LEU A 703 9.44 7.28 18.48
CA LEU A 703 9.59 7.50 19.92
C LEU A 703 9.30 6.21 20.71
N LEU A 704 8.21 5.51 20.35
CA LEU A 704 7.80 4.25 20.96
C LEU A 704 8.72 3.07 20.59
N GLY A 705 9.59 3.20 19.59
CA GLY A 705 10.63 2.23 19.25
C GLY A 705 12.01 2.61 19.77
N SER A 706 12.16 3.80 20.35
CA SER A 706 13.43 4.40 20.73
C SER A 706 14.03 3.70 21.94
N ARG A 707 15.19 3.02 21.76
CA ARG A 707 15.90 2.28 22.82
C ARG A 707 16.37 3.11 24.01
N ARG A 708 16.25 4.44 23.94
CA ARG A 708 16.54 5.35 25.06
C ARG A 708 15.59 5.16 26.24
N TRP A 709 14.38 4.71 25.97
CA TRP A 709 13.37 4.43 26.98
C TRP A 709 13.55 2.98 27.47
N ARG A 710 13.21 2.70 28.73
CA ARG A 710 13.09 1.31 29.20
C ARG A 710 11.85 0.65 28.62
N GLY A 711 11.79 -0.67 28.63
CA GLY A 711 10.65 -1.42 28.07
C GLY A 711 9.34 -1.00 28.75
N GLU A 712 9.36 -0.94 30.09
CA GLU A 712 8.19 -0.52 30.88
C GLU A 712 7.69 0.88 30.51
N GLN A 713 8.60 1.83 30.28
CA GLN A 713 8.28 3.22 29.96
C GLN A 713 7.59 3.34 28.60
N ARG A 714 8.09 2.60 27.60
CA ARG A 714 7.44 2.49 26.28
C ARG A 714 6.06 1.86 26.42
N LEU A 715 5.94 0.82 27.23
CA LEU A 715 4.71 0.09 27.42
C LEU A 715 3.65 0.95 28.11
N ARG A 716 4.03 1.76 29.12
CA ARG A 716 3.20 2.80 29.75
C ARG A 716 2.65 3.80 28.75
N LEU A 717 3.51 4.30 27.85
CA LEU A 717 3.10 5.25 26.82
C LEU A 717 2.18 4.61 25.78
N LEU A 718 2.46 3.38 25.34
CA LEU A 718 1.56 2.62 24.48
C LEU A 718 0.20 2.38 25.17
N TRP A 719 0.21 2.10 26.48
CA TRP A 719 -1.00 1.83 27.26
C TRP A 719 -1.99 3.00 27.24
N THR A 720 -1.55 4.24 27.04
CA THR A 720 -2.49 5.39 26.96
C THR A 720 -3.38 5.35 25.73
N LEU A 721 -3.02 4.56 24.71
CA LEU A 721 -3.80 4.35 23.49
C LEU A 721 -4.66 3.08 23.56
N ALA A 722 -4.48 2.26 24.59
CA ALA A 722 -5.14 0.98 24.76
C ALA A 722 -6.69 1.04 24.82
N PRO A 723 -7.34 2.06 25.42
CA PRO A 723 -8.80 2.13 25.47
C PRO A 723 -9.49 2.15 24.09
N THR A 724 -8.74 2.55 23.06
CA THR A 724 -9.20 2.66 21.68
C THR A 724 -9.06 1.34 20.89
N GLU A 725 -8.54 0.26 21.51
CA GLU A 725 -8.49 -1.07 20.89
C GLU A 725 -9.90 -1.68 20.84
N SER A 726 -10.12 -2.57 19.89
CA SER A 726 -11.39 -3.28 19.77
C SER A 726 -11.58 -4.24 20.95
N GLY A 727 -12.49 -3.94 21.87
CA GLY A 727 -12.78 -4.81 23.00
C GLY A 727 -13.28 -6.20 22.56
N PHE A 728 -13.85 -6.32 21.36
CA PHE A 728 -14.27 -7.59 20.79
C PHE A 728 -13.10 -8.55 20.54
N ASP A 729 -11.92 -8.02 20.20
CA ASP A 729 -10.73 -8.83 19.92
C ASP A 729 -10.12 -9.36 21.21
N TRP A 730 -10.20 -8.60 22.31
CA TRP A 730 -9.55 -8.93 23.58
C TRP A 730 -10.33 -9.85 24.51
N ARG A 731 -11.47 -10.40 24.06
CA ARG A 731 -12.19 -11.47 24.78
C ARG A 731 -11.30 -12.70 24.91
N GLN A 732 -11.25 -13.27 26.12
CA GLN A 732 -10.37 -14.40 26.45
C GLN A 732 -10.35 -15.53 25.41
N LYS A 733 -11.55 -15.95 24.96
CA LYS A 733 -11.72 -17.02 23.97
C LYS A 733 -11.01 -16.80 22.63
N HIS A 734 -10.70 -15.55 22.25
CA HIS A 734 -10.12 -15.22 20.94
C HIS A 734 -8.60 -15.37 20.91
N TRP A 735 -7.91 -14.96 21.98
CA TRP A 735 -6.46 -15.08 22.08
C TRP A 735 -6.02 -16.40 22.72
N GLU A 736 -6.88 -17.07 23.49
CA GLU A 736 -6.61 -18.41 24.05
C GLU A 736 -6.67 -19.52 23.00
N TYR A 737 -7.54 -19.40 21.99
CA TYR A 737 -7.70 -20.39 20.91
C TYR A 737 -7.64 -19.75 19.51
N PRO A 738 -6.45 -19.30 19.06
CA PRO A 738 -6.32 -18.53 17.82
C PRO A 738 -6.84 -19.28 16.58
N SER A 739 -6.71 -20.62 16.57
CA SER A 739 -7.14 -21.48 15.46
C SER A 739 -8.65 -21.54 15.24
N ARG A 740 -9.46 -21.12 16.22
CA ARG A 740 -10.93 -21.14 16.13
C ARG A 740 -11.53 -19.81 15.67
N PHE A 741 -10.75 -18.73 15.62
CA PHE A 741 -11.24 -17.39 15.31
C PHE A 741 -10.32 -16.68 14.31
N SER A 742 -10.63 -16.80 13.02
CA SER A 742 -9.82 -16.27 11.89
C SER A 742 -9.74 -14.75 11.78
N ASN A 743 -10.47 -14.00 12.62
CA ASN A 743 -10.67 -12.55 12.46
C ASN A 743 -9.96 -11.69 13.52
N PHE A 744 -9.03 -12.27 14.28
CA PHE A 744 -8.26 -11.51 15.28
C PHE A 744 -7.30 -10.52 14.58
N HIS A 745 -7.64 -9.24 14.62
CA HIS A 745 -6.89 -8.21 13.90
C HIS A 745 -5.51 -7.93 14.54
N VAL A 746 -4.48 -7.75 13.70
CA VAL A 746 -3.15 -7.33 14.16
C VAL A 746 -3.01 -5.82 13.95
N THR A 747 -3.12 -5.05 15.02
CA THR A 747 -2.86 -3.60 15.00
C THR A 747 -1.35 -3.30 15.10
N PRO A 748 -0.84 -2.20 14.50
CA PRO A 748 0.54 -1.74 14.68
C PRO A 748 0.87 -1.48 16.14
N TRP A 749 -0.10 -0.95 16.90
CA TRP A 749 -0.02 -0.80 18.34
C TRP A 749 0.29 -2.14 19.02
N ARG A 750 -0.51 -3.19 18.75
CA ARG A 750 -0.28 -4.52 19.30
C ARG A 750 1.09 -5.07 18.91
N LYS A 751 1.50 -4.91 17.64
CA LYS A 751 2.82 -5.35 17.17
C LYS A 751 3.95 -4.67 17.96
N ARG A 752 3.81 -3.39 18.29
CA ARG A 752 4.77 -2.65 19.12
C ARG A 752 4.73 -3.08 20.57
N MET A 753 3.55 -3.27 21.17
CA MET A 753 3.41 -3.84 22.52
C MET A 753 4.16 -5.18 22.64
N LEU A 754 3.94 -6.10 21.70
CA LEU A 754 4.61 -7.39 21.69
C LEU A 754 6.12 -7.27 21.45
N ALA A 755 6.56 -6.33 20.61
CA ALA A 755 7.99 -6.08 20.39
C ALA A 755 8.69 -5.56 21.66
N VAL A 756 8.02 -4.72 22.45
CA VAL A 756 8.54 -4.25 23.74
C VAL A 756 8.67 -5.41 24.73
N LEU A 757 7.69 -6.32 24.77
CA LEU A 757 7.73 -7.53 25.62
C LEU A 757 8.82 -8.54 25.21
N GLN A 758 9.39 -8.43 24.00
CA GLN A 758 10.53 -9.23 23.57
C GLN A 758 11.87 -8.75 24.14
N GLU A 759 11.90 -7.59 24.77
CA GLU A 759 13.11 -7.05 25.41
C GLU A 759 13.43 -7.80 26.71
N PRO A 760 14.69 -7.78 27.18
CA PRO A 760 15.10 -8.53 28.38
C PRO A 760 14.57 -7.93 29.70
N ASP A 761 13.83 -6.84 29.66
CA ASP A 761 13.36 -6.08 30.81
C ASP A 761 12.11 -6.73 31.44
N VAL A 762 12.17 -7.12 32.72
CA VAL A 762 11.07 -7.76 33.46
C VAL A 762 10.02 -6.73 33.89
N ASP A 763 10.38 -5.45 34.01
CA ASP A 763 9.47 -4.42 34.53
C ASP A 763 8.26 -4.19 33.61
N ALA A 764 8.43 -4.40 32.29
CA ALA A 764 7.34 -4.37 31.31
C ALA A 764 6.27 -5.45 31.55
N TRP A 765 6.69 -6.63 32.04
CA TRP A 765 5.79 -7.72 32.38
C TRP A 765 5.05 -7.44 33.69
N ASN A 766 5.75 -6.94 34.71
CA ASN A 766 5.17 -6.54 35.99
C ASN A 766 4.06 -5.49 35.79
N PHE A 767 4.28 -4.51 34.91
CA PHE A 767 3.27 -3.51 34.56
C PHE A 767 1.95 -4.12 34.05
N LEU A 768 2.01 -5.20 33.26
CA LEU A 768 0.82 -5.88 32.77
C LEU A 768 0.14 -6.67 33.89
N VAL A 769 0.91 -7.34 34.74
CA VAL A 769 0.41 -8.12 35.87
C VAL A 769 -0.38 -7.25 36.85
N GLU A 770 0.10 -6.04 37.14
CA GLU A 770 -0.60 -5.04 37.96
C GLU A 770 -1.98 -4.65 37.42
N ARG A 771 -2.24 -4.89 36.13
CA ARG A 771 -3.46 -4.46 35.42
C ARG A 771 -4.42 -5.60 35.11
N PHE A 772 -4.10 -6.85 35.48
CA PHE A 772 -4.99 -7.99 35.24
C PHE A 772 -6.40 -7.75 35.79
N ASP A 773 -6.50 -7.14 36.98
CA ASP A 773 -7.78 -6.87 37.64
C ASP A 773 -8.50 -5.60 37.14
N SER A 774 -7.94 -4.87 36.15
CA SER A 774 -8.54 -3.63 35.66
C SER A 774 -9.93 -3.87 35.06
N GLN A 775 -10.92 -3.11 35.54
CA GLN A 775 -12.30 -3.14 35.07
C GLN A 775 -12.64 -1.98 34.13
N GLU A 776 -11.63 -1.20 33.72
CA GLU A 776 -11.83 -0.10 32.78
C GLU A 776 -12.38 -0.62 31.44
N PRO A 777 -13.49 -0.08 30.92
CA PRO A 777 -14.08 -0.55 29.67
C PRO A 777 -13.28 -0.04 28.45
N PHE A 778 -13.44 -0.71 27.31
CA PHE A 778 -13.03 -0.18 26.02
C PHE A 778 -14.05 0.86 25.51
N GLU A 779 -13.66 1.68 24.54
CA GLU A 779 -14.55 2.69 23.96
C GLU A 779 -15.65 2.09 23.07
N ASP A 780 -15.39 0.94 22.44
CA ASP A 780 -16.25 0.36 21.41
C ASP A 780 -17.24 -0.71 21.93
N CYS A 781 -16.90 -1.44 23.00
CA CYS A 781 -17.79 -2.41 23.64
C CYS A 781 -17.44 -2.75 25.10
N ASN A 782 -18.42 -3.32 25.81
CA ASN A 782 -18.28 -3.77 27.20
C ASN A 782 -18.08 -5.30 27.32
N GLU A 783 -17.82 -6.02 26.22
CA GLU A 783 -17.64 -7.49 26.26
C GLU A 783 -16.27 -7.91 26.79
N ALA A 784 -15.31 -7.00 26.79
CA ALA A 784 -14.00 -7.14 27.42
C ALA A 784 -13.67 -5.84 28.15
N ASN A 785 -12.58 -5.85 28.91
CA ASN A 785 -12.09 -4.69 29.66
C ASN A 785 -10.55 -4.66 29.55
N MET A 786 -9.96 -3.60 30.10
CA MET A 786 -8.52 -3.39 30.09
C MET A 786 -7.74 -4.49 30.83
N GLY A 787 -8.36 -5.23 31.76
CA GLY A 787 -7.79 -6.43 32.37
C GLY A 787 -7.65 -7.58 31.38
N HIS A 788 -8.69 -7.85 30.58
CA HIS A 788 -8.63 -8.85 29.51
C HIS A 788 -7.58 -8.50 28.44
N LEU A 789 -7.40 -7.20 28.15
CA LEU A 789 -6.30 -6.72 27.29
C LEU A 789 -4.94 -7.08 27.87
N ALA A 790 -4.70 -6.76 29.15
CA ALA A 790 -3.45 -7.02 29.83
C ALA A 790 -3.12 -8.52 29.81
N GLN A 791 -4.11 -9.36 30.14
CA GLN A 791 -4.01 -10.82 30.11
C GLN A 791 -3.71 -11.34 28.70
N GLY A 792 -4.41 -10.85 27.68
CA GLY A 792 -4.20 -11.27 26.30
C GLY A 792 -2.82 -10.87 25.77
N LEU A 793 -2.34 -9.65 26.05
CA LEU A 793 -1.00 -9.21 25.68
C LEU A 793 0.08 -10.02 26.38
N PHE A 794 -0.11 -10.29 27.68
CA PHE A 794 0.78 -11.11 28.48
C PHE A 794 0.89 -12.52 27.88
N PHE A 795 -0.25 -13.15 27.62
CA PHE A 795 -0.33 -14.49 27.03
C PHE A 795 0.36 -14.56 25.66
N LEU A 796 0.03 -13.64 24.76
CA LEU A 796 0.60 -13.59 23.40
C LEU A 796 2.09 -13.25 23.39
N GLY A 797 2.56 -12.40 24.31
CA GLY A 797 3.98 -12.08 24.43
C GLY A 797 4.80 -13.28 24.91
N ALA A 798 4.22 -14.07 25.85
CA ALA A 798 4.92 -15.13 26.55
C ALA A 798 5.44 -16.21 25.59
N GLU A 799 4.76 -16.43 24.45
CA GLU A 799 5.19 -17.33 23.37
C GLU A 799 6.65 -17.11 22.93
N THR A 800 7.13 -15.86 22.96
CA THR A 800 8.49 -15.51 22.51
C THR A 800 9.49 -15.36 23.65
N ARG A 801 9.02 -15.13 24.89
CA ARG A 801 9.84 -14.84 26.07
C ARG A 801 9.21 -15.47 27.33
N MET A 802 9.21 -16.79 27.38
CA MET A 802 8.54 -17.53 28.46
C MET A 802 9.13 -17.26 29.85
N TRP A 803 10.45 -17.26 30.01
CA TRP A 803 11.08 -17.12 31.34
C TRP A 803 10.78 -15.76 32.01
N PRO A 804 11.00 -14.59 31.37
CA PRO A 804 10.62 -13.30 31.96
C PRO A 804 9.12 -13.21 32.33
N ALA A 805 8.24 -13.79 31.51
CA ALA A 805 6.81 -13.85 31.80
C ALA A 805 6.54 -14.65 33.07
N LEU A 806 7.13 -15.85 33.21
CA LEU A 806 6.98 -16.66 34.42
C LEU A 806 7.55 -15.94 35.66
N GLN A 807 8.69 -15.25 35.54
CA GLN A 807 9.27 -14.47 36.64
C GLN A 807 8.35 -13.35 37.11
N ALA A 808 7.67 -12.65 36.21
CA ALA A 808 6.72 -11.59 36.56
C ALA A 808 5.45 -12.10 37.25
N LEU A 809 5.13 -13.40 37.07
CA LEU A 809 4.08 -14.09 37.79
C LEU A 809 4.60 -14.83 39.04
N ALA A 810 5.87 -14.71 39.41
CA ALA A 810 6.31 -15.24 40.70
C ALA A 810 5.67 -14.44 41.85
N HIS A 811 5.39 -15.11 42.96
CA HIS A 811 4.70 -14.51 44.12
C HIS A 811 3.29 -13.98 43.79
N CYS A 812 2.52 -14.75 43.02
CA CYS A 812 1.13 -14.45 42.69
C CYS A 812 0.31 -14.18 43.96
N THR A 813 -0.38 -13.05 44.00
CA THR A 813 -1.24 -12.68 45.14
C THR A 813 -2.74 -12.80 44.84
N ASN A 814 -3.12 -12.95 43.57
CA ASN A 814 -4.52 -13.02 43.15
C ASN A 814 -4.82 -14.24 42.26
N ARG A 815 -6.12 -14.58 42.14
CA ARG A 815 -6.59 -15.73 41.38
C ARG A 815 -6.33 -15.61 39.88
N GLN A 816 -6.36 -14.40 39.32
CA GLN A 816 -6.17 -14.21 37.87
C GLN A 816 -4.72 -14.50 37.44
N GLN A 817 -3.74 -14.14 38.27
CA GLN A 817 -2.33 -14.43 38.04
C GLN A 817 -2.05 -15.94 38.09
N LEU A 818 -2.60 -16.63 39.10
CA LEU A 818 -2.53 -18.11 39.21
C LEU A 818 -3.18 -18.80 37.99
N LEU A 819 -4.35 -18.34 37.55
CA LEU A 819 -4.98 -18.84 36.34
C LEU A 819 -4.13 -18.58 35.09
N MET A 820 -3.44 -17.43 35.00
CA MET A 820 -2.52 -17.16 33.90
C MET A 820 -1.33 -18.12 33.90
N LEU A 821 -0.73 -18.44 35.04
CA LEU A 821 0.32 -19.46 35.16
C LEU A 821 -0.16 -20.82 34.64
N GLN A 822 -1.34 -21.25 35.10
CA GLN A 822 -1.98 -22.48 34.66
C GLN A 822 -2.24 -22.46 33.13
N MET A 823 -2.73 -21.33 32.59
CA MET A 823 -3.00 -21.16 31.17
C MET A 823 -1.74 -21.20 30.31
N LEU A 824 -0.63 -20.60 30.77
CA LEU A 824 0.65 -20.68 30.07
C LEU A 824 1.21 -22.10 30.08
N ALA A 825 1.19 -22.77 31.23
CA ALA A 825 1.59 -24.18 31.35
C ALA A 825 0.71 -25.10 30.50
N ARG A 826 -0.56 -24.76 30.30
CA ARG A 826 -1.45 -25.52 29.41
C ARG A 826 -1.19 -25.24 27.93
N ASN A 827 -1.10 -23.99 27.50
CA ASN A 827 -1.06 -23.69 26.06
C ASN A 827 0.38 -23.66 25.48
N TYR A 828 1.39 -23.45 26.32
CA TYR A 828 2.81 -23.45 25.96
C TYR A 828 3.58 -24.50 26.77
N SER A 829 2.97 -25.68 26.95
CA SER A 829 3.40 -26.73 27.87
C SER A 829 4.86 -27.14 27.72
N ASP A 830 5.34 -27.39 26.50
CA ASP A 830 6.74 -27.77 26.26
C ASP A 830 7.72 -26.65 26.61
N GLN A 831 7.38 -25.39 26.33
CA GLN A 831 8.24 -24.24 26.66
C GLN A 831 8.37 -24.05 28.17
N VAL A 832 7.25 -24.18 28.90
CA VAL A 832 7.22 -24.10 30.36
C VAL A 832 7.95 -25.29 30.97
N ALA A 833 7.73 -26.51 30.45
CA ALA A 833 8.33 -27.72 30.98
C ALA A 833 9.87 -27.73 30.87
N VAL A 834 10.44 -27.22 29.77
CA VAL A 834 11.90 -27.09 29.62
C VAL A 834 12.51 -26.12 30.63
N LEU A 835 11.73 -25.14 31.12
CA LEU A 835 12.17 -24.18 32.13
C LEU A 835 12.00 -24.69 33.56
N MET A 836 11.44 -25.89 33.79
CA MET A 836 11.10 -26.36 35.15
C MET A 836 12.30 -26.44 36.09
N GLU A 837 13.47 -26.89 35.63
CA GLU A 837 14.70 -26.90 36.42
C GLU A 837 15.11 -25.49 36.85
N GLN A 838 14.94 -24.51 35.96
CA GLN A 838 15.21 -23.10 36.24
C GLN A 838 14.17 -22.52 37.22
N ILE A 839 12.90 -22.86 37.07
CA ILE A 839 11.81 -22.48 38.00
C ILE A 839 12.16 -22.95 39.42
N LEU A 840 12.49 -24.23 39.58
CA LEU A 840 12.77 -24.83 40.89
C LEU A 840 14.04 -24.26 41.53
N SER A 841 15.13 -24.11 40.75
CA SER A 841 16.40 -23.56 41.26
C SER A 841 16.34 -22.06 41.57
N SER A 842 15.39 -21.32 41.00
CA SER A 842 15.26 -19.87 41.25
C SER A 842 14.83 -19.51 42.66
N GLY A 843 14.09 -20.39 43.35
CA GLY A 843 13.46 -20.11 44.63
C GLY A 843 12.36 -19.03 44.60
N LEU A 844 11.98 -18.54 43.42
CA LEU A 844 10.98 -17.47 43.26
C LEU A 844 9.55 -17.98 43.41
N PHE A 845 9.29 -19.25 43.06
CA PHE A 845 7.93 -19.77 42.95
C PHE A 845 7.43 -20.41 44.25
N SER A 846 6.24 -20.01 44.68
CA SER A 846 5.54 -20.59 45.84
C SER A 846 5.01 -22.00 45.54
N LEU A 847 4.55 -22.72 46.59
CA LEU A 847 3.96 -24.05 46.41
C LEU A 847 2.69 -24.00 45.55
N ASP A 848 1.84 -23.00 45.77
CA ASP A 848 0.59 -22.81 45.01
C ASP A 848 0.88 -22.54 43.51
N GLU A 849 1.92 -21.76 43.21
CA GLU A 849 2.32 -21.49 41.83
C GLU A 849 2.88 -22.75 41.14
N LYS A 850 3.70 -23.53 41.86
CA LYS A 850 4.19 -24.84 41.37
C LYS A 850 3.02 -25.80 41.11
N TYR A 851 2.01 -25.78 41.98
CA TYR A 851 0.78 -26.55 41.80
C TYR A 851 0.03 -26.14 40.53
N GLU A 852 -0.22 -24.86 40.30
CA GLU A 852 -0.93 -24.38 39.10
C GLU A 852 -0.17 -24.68 37.81
N LEU A 853 1.16 -24.55 37.82
CA LEU A 853 2.01 -24.97 36.71
C LEU A 853 1.85 -26.47 36.42
N ALA A 854 1.89 -27.31 37.46
CA ALA A 854 1.73 -28.76 37.32
C ALA A 854 0.33 -29.14 36.77
N VAL A 855 -0.73 -28.48 37.25
CA VAL A 855 -2.10 -28.69 36.77
C VAL A 855 -2.23 -28.26 35.30
N GLY A 856 -1.63 -27.13 34.91
CA GLY A 856 -1.62 -26.68 33.52
C GLY A 856 -0.92 -27.68 32.58
N LEU A 857 0.24 -28.20 32.98
CA LEU A 857 0.97 -29.22 32.22
C LEU A 857 0.17 -30.52 32.08
N GLN A 858 -0.58 -30.92 33.12
CA GLN A 858 -1.37 -32.16 33.14
C GLN A 858 -2.50 -32.17 32.09
N ALA A 859 -2.99 -31.01 31.67
CA ALA A 859 -4.08 -30.90 30.70
C ALA A 859 -3.68 -31.26 29.26
N ASN A 860 -2.41 -31.51 28.98
CA ASN A 860 -1.90 -31.83 27.65
C ASN A 860 -1.51 -33.29 27.48
N LEU A 861 -1.34 -33.71 26.23
CA LEU A 861 -0.70 -34.97 25.93
C LEU A 861 0.75 -34.96 26.45
N PRO A 862 1.20 -36.03 27.11
CA PRO A 862 2.51 -36.09 27.72
C PRO A 862 3.63 -36.11 26.67
N THR A 863 4.59 -35.19 26.80
CA THR A 863 5.82 -35.10 26.00
C THR A 863 7.04 -35.40 26.88
N PRO A 864 8.21 -35.73 26.30
CA PRO A 864 9.43 -35.94 27.09
C PRO A 864 9.80 -34.76 28.00
N ALA A 865 9.55 -33.52 27.56
CA ALA A 865 9.80 -32.32 28.35
C ALA A 865 8.85 -32.24 29.56
N ILE A 866 7.55 -32.44 29.34
CA ILE A 866 6.53 -32.46 30.40
C ILE A 866 6.83 -33.57 31.43
N MET A 867 7.23 -34.74 30.95
CA MET A 867 7.61 -35.87 31.81
C MET A 867 8.86 -35.55 32.66
N ALA A 868 9.85 -34.87 32.09
CA ALA A 868 11.02 -34.40 32.84
C ALA A 868 10.62 -33.38 33.91
N ALA A 869 9.76 -32.42 33.57
CA ALA A 869 9.27 -31.41 34.49
C ALA A 869 8.51 -32.01 35.70
N PHE A 870 7.64 -32.99 35.48
CA PHE A 870 6.96 -33.68 36.59
C PHE A 870 7.92 -34.45 37.50
N ASN A 871 8.93 -35.12 36.93
CA ASN A 871 9.95 -35.79 37.74
C ASN A 871 10.77 -34.80 38.58
N GLN A 872 11.09 -33.63 38.04
CA GLN A 872 11.78 -32.57 38.77
C GLN A 872 10.91 -32.01 39.91
N LEU A 873 9.62 -31.74 39.66
CA LEU A 873 8.68 -31.29 40.69
C LEU A 873 8.49 -32.33 41.81
N LEU A 874 8.44 -33.63 41.46
CA LEU A 874 8.37 -34.71 42.44
C LEU A 874 9.63 -34.83 43.30
N ALA A 875 10.79 -34.50 42.76
CA ALA A 875 12.05 -34.50 43.50
C ALA A 875 12.18 -33.26 44.41
N ASP A 876 11.55 -32.14 44.04
CA ASP A 876 11.65 -30.85 44.75
C ASP A 876 10.62 -30.70 45.89
N SER A 877 9.46 -31.35 45.82
CA SER A 877 8.38 -31.16 46.79
C SER A 877 7.87 -32.45 47.44
N GLU A 878 7.65 -32.40 48.74
CA GLU A 878 6.98 -33.45 49.53
C GLU A 878 5.46 -33.22 49.67
N ASP A 879 4.92 -32.15 49.08
CA ASP A 879 3.49 -31.83 49.20
C ASP A 879 2.60 -32.90 48.53
N PRO A 880 1.63 -33.51 49.26
CA PRO A 880 0.83 -34.61 48.73
C PRO A 880 -0.03 -34.24 47.51
N GLU A 881 -0.54 -33.01 47.43
CA GLU A 881 -1.44 -32.59 46.35
C GLU A 881 -0.66 -32.35 45.05
N LEU A 882 0.47 -31.63 45.15
CA LEU A 882 1.39 -31.44 44.03
C LEU A 882 1.98 -32.78 43.56
N GLN A 883 2.37 -33.66 44.50
CA GLN A 883 2.84 -35.00 44.15
C GLN A 883 1.78 -35.80 43.40
N ALA A 884 0.51 -35.74 43.83
CA ALA A 884 -0.56 -36.44 43.14
C ALA A 884 -0.76 -35.92 41.71
N VAL A 885 -0.73 -34.60 41.48
CA VAL A 885 -0.81 -34.02 40.13
C VAL A 885 0.36 -34.50 39.25
N CYS A 886 1.58 -34.47 39.76
CA CYS A 886 2.76 -34.88 39.00
C CYS A 886 2.75 -36.37 38.69
N LEU A 887 2.37 -37.22 39.65
CA LEU A 887 2.24 -38.66 39.43
C LEU A 887 1.15 -38.98 38.40
N ARG A 888 0.04 -38.23 38.38
CA ARG A 888 -1.01 -38.41 37.37
C ARG A 888 -0.48 -38.05 35.98
N GLY A 889 0.24 -36.94 35.87
CA GLY A 889 0.91 -36.54 34.64
C GLY A 889 1.90 -37.59 34.12
N LEU A 890 2.78 -38.09 34.99
CA LEU A 890 3.73 -39.17 34.66
C LEU A 890 3.01 -40.45 34.26
N GLY A 891 1.97 -40.82 35.01
CA GLY A 891 1.18 -42.01 34.73
C GLY A 891 0.48 -41.92 33.37
N CYS A 892 -0.08 -40.77 32.99
CA CYS A 892 -0.66 -40.56 31.65
C CYS A 892 0.41 -40.71 30.55
N GLY A 893 1.66 -40.36 30.84
CA GLY A 893 2.81 -40.49 29.94
C GLY A 893 3.46 -41.88 29.87
N GLY A 894 2.86 -42.89 30.51
CA GLY A 894 3.33 -44.27 30.45
C GLY A 894 4.25 -44.70 31.61
N ASP A 895 4.44 -43.87 32.64
CA ASP A 895 5.18 -44.28 33.83
C ASP A 895 4.35 -45.21 34.73
N ILE A 896 4.62 -46.50 34.59
CA ILE A 896 4.00 -47.58 35.36
C ILE A 896 4.24 -47.42 36.87
N ALA A 897 5.43 -46.96 37.29
CA ALA A 897 5.75 -46.82 38.70
C ALA A 897 4.93 -45.69 39.34
N ALA A 898 4.71 -44.60 38.60
CA ALA A 898 3.85 -43.50 39.03
C ALA A 898 2.39 -43.95 39.20
N VAL A 899 1.86 -44.71 38.24
CA VAL A 899 0.50 -45.30 38.35
C VAL A 899 0.41 -46.23 39.55
N LEU A 900 1.39 -47.12 39.74
CA LEU A 900 1.42 -48.02 40.90
C LEU A 900 1.46 -47.24 42.21
N LYS A 901 2.20 -46.12 42.30
CA LYS A 901 2.25 -45.27 43.50
C LYS A 901 0.88 -44.64 43.78
N LEU A 902 0.19 -44.13 42.75
CA LEU A 902 -1.16 -43.57 42.86
C LEU A 902 -2.19 -44.61 43.30
N ILE A 903 -2.30 -45.74 42.58
CA ILE A 903 -3.33 -46.74 42.87
C ILE A 903 -3.08 -47.52 44.16
N ASN A 904 -1.89 -47.42 44.75
CA ASN A 904 -1.56 -47.97 46.07
C ASN A 904 -1.68 -46.93 47.19
N SER A 905 -1.90 -45.65 46.88
CA SER A 905 -2.08 -44.60 47.88
C SER A 905 -3.32 -44.89 48.75
N PRO A 906 -3.26 -44.70 50.08
CA PRO A 906 -4.45 -44.76 50.93
C PRO A 906 -5.49 -43.69 50.56
N SER A 907 -5.08 -42.60 49.90
CA SER A 907 -5.94 -41.48 49.47
C SER A 907 -6.32 -41.54 47.99
N VAL A 908 -6.21 -42.70 47.33
CA VAL A 908 -6.56 -42.84 45.90
C VAL A 908 -7.97 -42.34 45.62
N CYS A 909 -8.11 -41.49 44.61
CA CYS A 909 -9.39 -40.94 44.16
C CYS A 909 -9.72 -41.39 42.73
N ASP A 910 -10.88 -40.97 42.23
CA ASP A 910 -11.31 -41.26 40.86
C ASP A 910 -10.38 -40.66 39.80
N SER A 911 -9.86 -39.45 40.01
CA SER A 911 -8.90 -38.83 39.08
C SER A 911 -7.56 -39.60 38.99
N ASP A 912 -7.17 -40.32 40.05
CA ASP A 912 -5.99 -41.17 40.04
C ASP A 912 -6.25 -42.48 39.28
N VAL A 913 -7.46 -43.03 39.41
CA VAL A 913 -7.90 -44.22 38.68
C VAL A 913 -8.07 -43.93 37.19
N ALA A 914 -8.51 -42.71 36.83
CA ALA A 914 -8.64 -42.27 35.44
C ALA A 914 -7.34 -42.42 34.63
N VAL A 915 -6.18 -42.25 35.27
CA VAL A 915 -4.85 -42.42 34.65
C VAL A 915 -4.66 -43.83 34.09
N CYS A 916 -5.30 -44.84 34.69
CA CYS A 916 -5.21 -46.22 34.20
C CYS A 916 -5.80 -46.35 32.79
N MET A 917 -6.75 -45.50 32.40
CA MET A 917 -7.40 -45.53 31.09
C MET A 917 -6.45 -45.16 29.93
N SER A 918 -5.30 -44.56 30.21
CA SER A 918 -4.24 -44.30 29.23
C SER A 918 -3.48 -45.57 28.79
N TYR A 919 -3.69 -46.71 29.47
CA TYR A 919 -2.99 -47.98 29.20
C TYR A 919 -3.88 -48.99 28.49
N SER A 920 -3.28 -50.03 27.90
CA SER A 920 -4.01 -51.12 27.24
C SER A 920 -3.39 -52.50 27.54
N GLY A 921 -4.11 -53.57 27.21
CA GLY A 921 -3.61 -54.94 27.35
C GLY A 921 -3.28 -55.37 28.78
N GLU A 922 -2.14 -56.04 28.96
CA GLU A 922 -1.72 -56.63 30.24
C GLU A 922 -1.50 -55.58 31.34
N GLN A 923 -0.96 -54.41 31.01
CA GLN A 923 -0.69 -53.33 31.97
C GLN A 923 -1.99 -52.78 32.57
N PHE A 924 -2.97 -52.44 31.72
CA PHE A 924 -4.30 -52.04 32.18
C PHE A 924 -4.95 -53.11 33.05
N GLN A 925 -4.83 -54.38 32.66
CA GLN A 925 -5.37 -55.50 33.44
C GLN A 925 -4.76 -55.59 34.85
N VAL A 926 -3.45 -55.38 34.98
CA VAL A 926 -2.78 -55.38 36.29
C VAL A 926 -3.28 -54.22 37.17
N PHE A 927 -3.37 -53.01 36.62
CA PHE A 927 -3.84 -51.84 37.36
C PHE A 927 -5.31 -51.99 37.80
N ALA A 928 -6.18 -52.39 36.87
CA ALA A 928 -7.58 -52.64 37.17
C ALA A 928 -7.71 -53.71 38.28
N LYS A 929 -7.07 -54.89 38.13
CA LYS A 929 -7.11 -55.93 39.18
C LYS A 929 -6.68 -55.39 40.53
N ARG A 930 -5.61 -54.58 40.59
CA ARG A 930 -5.11 -54.01 41.84
C ARG A 930 -6.12 -53.07 42.50
N ILE A 931 -6.75 -52.15 41.74
CA ILE A 931 -7.78 -51.24 42.27
C ILE A 931 -8.95 -52.05 42.84
N PHE A 932 -9.43 -53.04 42.08
CA PHE A 932 -10.54 -53.89 42.50
C PHE A 932 -10.20 -54.75 43.73
N GLU A 933 -8.97 -55.27 43.84
CA GLU A 933 -8.51 -55.99 45.04
C GLU A 933 -8.58 -55.13 46.29
N ARG A 934 -8.17 -53.85 46.19
CA ARG A 934 -8.22 -52.91 47.31
C ARG A 934 -9.65 -52.58 47.69
N VAL A 935 -10.54 -52.40 46.70
CA VAL A 935 -11.98 -52.23 46.93
C VAL A 935 -12.58 -53.48 47.60
N TRP A 936 -12.26 -54.70 47.16
CA TRP A 936 -12.72 -55.95 47.79
C TRP A 936 -12.24 -56.14 49.23
N ARG A 937 -11.01 -55.71 49.52
CA ARG A 937 -10.45 -55.71 50.88
C ARG A 937 -10.96 -54.56 51.75
N ARG A 938 -11.79 -53.66 51.19
CA ARG A 938 -12.28 -52.43 51.83
C ARG A 938 -11.15 -51.51 52.29
N GLU A 939 -10.00 -51.57 51.61
CA GLU A 939 -8.89 -50.64 51.84
C GLU A 939 -9.20 -49.24 51.29
N VAL A 940 -10.08 -49.16 50.28
CA VAL A 940 -10.55 -47.92 49.63
C VAL A 940 -12.04 -48.03 49.35
N THR A 941 -12.74 -46.90 49.20
CA THR A 941 -14.19 -46.89 48.93
C THR A 941 -14.49 -47.34 47.51
N ALA A 942 -15.69 -47.87 47.26
CA ALA A 942 -16.10 -48.24 45.90
C ALA A 942 -16.24 -47.03 44.95
N HIS A 943 -16.27 -45.80 45.49
CA HIS A 943 -16.38 -44.56 44.72
C HIS A 943 -15.21 -44.35 43.75
N VAL A 944 -14.01 -44.82 44.10
CA VAL A 944 -12.81 -44.69 43.23
C VAL A 944 -12.97 -45.40 41.89
N LEU A 945 -13.88 -46.37 41.79
CA LEU A 945 -14.20 -47.05 40.53
C LEU A 945 -14.76 -46.08 39.48
N ASN A 946 -15.35 -44.95 39.89
CA ASN A 946 -15.78 -43.88 38.98
C ASN A 946 -14.64 -43.38 38.09
N GLY A 947 -13.39 -43.54 38.50
CA GLY A 947 -12.25 -43.14 37.67
C GLY A 947 -12.22 -43.79 36.30
N PHE A 948 -12.72 -45.02 36.17
CA PHE A 948 -12.81 -45.72 34.87
C PHE A 948 -13.85 -45.10 33.92
N LEU A 949 -14.65 -44.13 34.39
CA LEU A 949 -15.52 -43.31 33.54
C LEU A 949 -14.72 -42.33 32.68
N TYR A 950 -13.64 -41.77 33.24
CA TYR A 950 -12.86 -40.70 32.62
C TYR A 950 -11.81 -41.32 31.70
N GLY A 951 -11.90 -41.05 30.39
CA GLY A 951 -10.89 -41.52 29.42
C GLY A 951 -11.27 -42.81 28.67
N VAL A 952 -12.56 -43.12 28.57
CA VAL A 952 -13.04 -44.10 27.57
C VAL A 952 -12.66 -43.56 26.19
N GLY A 953 -11.64 -44.16 25.58
CA GLY A 953 -11.04 -43.73 24.33
C GLY A 953 -11.94 -44.01 23.12
N ASN A 954 -11.33 -44.29 21.97
CA ASN A 954 -12.10 -44.74 20.82
C ASN A 954 -12.80 -46.10 21.08
N HIS A 955 -13.75 -46.46 20.23
CA HIS A 955 -14.56 -47.67 20.36
C HIS A 955 -13.73 -48.96 20.61
N ASP A 956 -12.64 -49.13 19.85
CA ASP A 956 -11.76 -50.31 19.98
C ASP A 956 -11.08 -50.39 21.35
N GLN A 957 -10.60 -49.25 21.85
CA GLN A 957 -9.98 -49.15 23.18
C GLN A 957 -11.02 -49.40 24.28
N ALA A 958 -12.22 -48.83 24.14
CA ALA A 958 -13.32 -49.03 25.08
C ALA A 958 -13.74 -50.50 25.16
N LEU A 959 -13.86 -51.19 24.03
CA LEU A 959 -14.19 -52.61 23.99
C LEU A 959 -13.09 -53.48 24.60
N ALA A 960 -11.82 -53.15 24.35
CA ALA A 960 -10.68 -53.85 24.95
C ALA A 960 -10.63 -53.68 26.47
N HIS A 961 -10.88 -52.46 26.98
CA HIS A 961 -10.99 -52.18 28.41
C HIS A 961 -12.18 -52.92 29.03
N PHE A 962 -13.34 -52.92 28.36
CA PHE A 962 -14.53 -53.60 28.83
C PHE A 962 -14.29 -55.11 29.04
N LYS A 963 -13.63 -55.81 28.10
CA LYS A 963 -13.30 -57.24 28.25
C LYS A 963 -12.49 -57.55 29.52
N ILE A 964 -11.70 -56.60 29.99
CA ILE A 964 -10.89 -56.72 31.21
C ILE A 964 -11.71 -56.34 32.45
N LEU A 965 -12.50 -55.28 32.35
CA LEU A 965 -13.28 -54.74 33.46
C LEU A 965 -14.54 -55.55 33.75
N GLU A 966 -15.17 -56.19 32.76
CA GLU A 966 -16.41 -56.96 32.89
C GLU A 966 -16.37 -57.97 34.05
N PRO A 967 -15.41 -58.91 34.11
CA PRO A 967 -15.39 -59.90 35.18
C PRO A 967 -15.06 -59.29 36.54
N LEU A 968 -14.34 -58.16 36.56
CA LEU A 968 -14.01 -57.43 37.78
C LEU A 968 -15.23 -56.70 38.36
N PHE A 969 -15.97 -56.00 37.50
CA PHE A 969 -17.24 -55.37 37.86
C PHE A 969 -18.26 -56.40 38.32
N MET A 970 -18.40 -57.53 37.60
CA MET A 970 -19.32 -58.60 38.00
C MET A 970 -19.02 -59.14 39.39
N LYS A 971 -17.73 -59.35 39.70
CA LYS A 971 -17.30 -59.79 41.03
C LYS A 971 -17.51 -58.70 42.10
N ALA A 972 -17.22 -57.44 41.78
CA ALA A 972 -17.45 -56.32 42.69
C ALA A 972 -18.92 -56.15 43.05
N LEU A 973 -19.82 -56.15 42.07
CA LEU A 973 -21.26 -56.02 42.29
C LEU A 973 -21.83 -57.17 43.14
N ARG A 974 -21.30 -58.39 42.99
CA ARG A 974 -21.70 -59.56 43.81
C ARG A 974 -21.20 -59.50 45.26
N GLN A 975 -20.02 -58.94 45.49
CA GLN A 975 -19.37 -58.92 46.82
C GLN A 975 -19.63 -57.63 47.60
N ILE A 976 -19.90 -56.53 46.89
CA ILE A 976 -20.08 -55.18 47.43
C ILE A 976 -21.27 -54.53 46.72
N PRO A 977 -22.50 -54.72 47.24
CA PRO A 977 -23.70 -54.14 46.64
C PRO A 977 -23.64 -52.61 46.49
N GLU A 978 -22.99 -51.92 47.41
CA GLU A 978 -22.76 -50.46 47.39
C GLU A 978 -21.93 -49.99 46.19
N ALA A 979 -21.18 -50.87 45.52
CA ALA A 979 -20.44 -50.52 44.31
C ALA A 979 -21.36 -50.20 43.12
N GLY A 980 -22.64 -50.60 43.19
CA GLY A 980 -23.63 -50.39 42.13
C GLY A 980 -23.69 -48.94 41.65
N ILE A 981 -23.69 -47.96 42.57
CA ILE A 981 -23.77 -46.54 42.22
C ILE A 981 -22.54 -46.01 41.50
N SER A 982 -21.36 -46.60 41.75
CA SER A 982 -20.09 -46.17 41.13
C SER A 982 -19.84 -46.88 39.80
N VAL A 983 -20.39 -48.08 39.63
CA VAL A 983 -20.26 -48.86 38.39
C VAL A 983 -21.30 -48.46 37.36
N ALA A 984 -22.51 -48.07 37.78
CA ALA A 984 -23.62 -47.78 36.87
C ALA A 984 -23.35 -46.68 35.82
N PRO A 985 -22.69 -45.54 36.14
CA PRO A 985 -22.35 -44.54 35.12
C PRO A 985 -21.40 -45.07 34.03
N ILE A 986 -20.50 -45.99 34.38
CA ILE A 986 -19.54 -46.60 33.46
C ILE A 986 -20.27 -47.58 32.53
N ILE A 987 -21.15 -48.40 33.10
CA ILE A 987 -22.02 -49.31 32.34
C ILE A 987 -22.95 -48.52 31.41
N GLU A 988 -23.44 -47.35 31.83
CA GLU A 988 -24.20 -46.46 30.94
C GLU A 988 -23.39 -46.09 29.69
N ILE A 989 -22.12 -45.69 29.82
CA ILE A 989 -21.27 -45.38 28.65
C ILE A 989 -21.11 -46.61 27.75
N PHE A 990 -20.84 -47.80 28.32
CA PHE A 990 -20.69 -49.02 27.53
C PHE A 990 -21.99 -49.44 26.83
N ILE A 991 -23.16 -49.28 27.47
CA ILE A 991 -24.46 -49.52 26.83
C ILE A 991 -24.64 -48.56 25.65
N ARG A 992 -24.33 -47.27 25.81
CA ARG A 992 -24.44 -46.29 24.74
C ARG A 992 -23.56 -46.66 23.54
N MET A 993 -22.27 -46.95 23.79
CA MET A 993 -21.35 -47.38 22.74
C MET A 993 -21.78 -48.72 22.10
N ALA A 994 -22.30 -49.66 22.88
CA ALA A 994 -22.79 -50.94 22.36
C ALA A 994 -24.04 -50.81 21.48
N ILE A 995 -24.88 -49.82 21.72
CA ILE A 995 -26.06 -49.55 20.89
C ILE A 995 -25.65 -49.02 19.50
N ASP A 996 -24.60 -48.19 19.46
CA ASP A 996 -24.14 -47.50 18.25
C ASP A 996 -23.17 -48.33 17.38
N HIS A 997 -22.72 -49.50 17.84
CA HIS A 997 -21.69 -50.30 17.14
C HIS A 997 -22.08 -51.79 16.98
N PRO A 998 -21.70 -52.45 15.86
CA PRO A 998 -22.13 -53.82 15.50
C PRO A 998 -21.46 -54.96 16.26
N GLU A 999 -20.52 -54.65 17.15
CA GLU A 999 -19.72 -55.66 17.83
C GLU A 999 -20.43 -56.21 19.07
N LYS A 1000 -20.18 -57.48 19.40
CA LYS A 1000 -20.82 -58.13 20.56
C LYS A 1000 -20.08 -57.79 21.85
N TRP A 1001 -20.79 -57.09 22.75
CA TRP A 1001 -20.35 -56.80 24.13
C TRP A 1001 -20.76 -57.93 25.08
N GLN A 1002 -20.07 -59.08 24.98
CA GLN A 1002 -20.37 -60.26 25.78
C GLN A 1002 -20.23 -59.97 27.29
N GLY A 1003 -21.27 -60.27 28.08
CA GLY A 1003 -21.30 -59.99 29.53
C GLY A 1003 -21.94 -58.64 29.92
N LEU A 1004 -22.16 -57.73 28.95
CA LEU A 1004 -22.70 -56.40 29.25
C LEU A 1004 -24.14 -56.45 29.76
N PHE A 1005 -24.97 -57.32 29.20
CA PHE A 1005 -26.34 -57.49 29.71
C PHE A 1005 -26.33 -58.12 31.10
N GLU A 1006 -25.51 -59.13 31.33
CA GLU A 1006 -25.40 -59.82 32.62
C GLU A 1006 -24.96 -58.86 33.73
N LEU A 1007 -24.00 -57.97 33.44
CA LEU A 1007 -23.64 -56.86 34.33
C LEU A 1007 -24.80 -55.90 34.59
N THR A 1008 -25.47 -55.49 33.52
CA THR A 1008 -26.62 -54.58 33.59
C THR A 1008 -27.73 -55.19 34.44
N GLU A 1009 -27.99 -56.50 34.29
CA GLU A 1009 -29.01 -57.22 35.05
C GLU A 1009 -28.70 -57.21 36.55
N VAL A 1010 -27.44 -57.35 36.95
CA VAL A 1010 -27.06 -57.25 38.37
C VAL A 1010 -27.35 -55.86 38.93
N ILE A 1011 -27.12 -54.80 38.16
CA ILE A 1011 -27.45 -53.42 38.57
C ILE A 1011 -28.98 -53.25 38.64
N LEU A 1012 -29.71 -53.75 37.65
CA LEU A 1012 -31.19 -53.72 37.62
C LEU A 1012 -31.83 -54.50 38.78
N SER A 1013 -31.14 -55.53 39.29
CA SER A 1013 -31.55 -56.30 40.46
C SER A 1013 -31.04 -55.73 41.80
N SER A 1014 -30.25 -54.65 41.77
CA SER A 1014 -29.79 -53.99 42.99
C SER A 1014 -30.93 -53.20 43.66
N THR A 1015 -30.85 -53.01 44.98
CA THR A 1015 -31.80 -52.18 45.73
C THR A 1015 -31.59 -50.68 45.55
N ASP A 1016 -30.45 -50.25 44.97
CA ASP A 1016 -30.10 -48.85 44.75
C ASP A 1016 -30.84 -48.24 43.54
N GLU A 1017 -31.85 -47.43 43.82
CA GLU A 1017 -32.64 -46.73 42.81
C GLU A 1017 -31.82 -45.78 41.93
N ARG A 1018 -30.76 -45.15 42.48
CA ARG A 1018 -29.91 -44.22 41.73
C ARG A 1018 -29.02 -44.98 40.75
N ALA A 1019 -28.52 -46.16 41.13
CA ALA A 1019 -27.78 -47.04 40.23
C ALA A 1019 -28.66 -47.51 39.05
N ARG A 1020 -29.90 -47.94 39.33
CA ARG A 1020 -30.87 -48.33 38.28
C ARG A 1020 -31.25 -47.17 37.36
N ARG A 1021 -31.28 -45.92 37.88
CA ARG A 1021 -31.57 -44.71 37.10
C ARG A 1021 -30.57 -44.48 35.96
N PHE A 1022 -29.28 -44.76 36.15
CA PHE A 1022 -28.28 -44.66 35.08
C PHE A 1022 -28.57 -45.63 33.92
N ILE A 1023 -29.08 -46.82 34.21
CA ILE A 1023 -29.47 -47.80 33.18
C ILE A 1023 -30.69 -47.30 32.38
N VAL A 1024 -31.65 -46.65 33.04
CA VAL A 1024 -32.78 -45.98 32.37
C VAL A 1024 -32.26 -44.92 31.38
N TYR A 1025 -31.30 -44.08 31.78
CA TYR A 1025 -30.69 -43.11 30.87
C TYR A 1025 -29.95 -43.77 29.70
N ALA A 1026 -29.21 -44.84 29.97
CA ALA A 1026 -28.42 -45.54 28.97
C ALA A 1026 -29.27 -46.16 27.86
N CYS A 1027 -30.35 -46.88 28.22
CA CYS A 1027 -31.20 -47.55 27.24
C CYS A 1027 -32.20 -46.63 26.53
N THR A 1028 -32.31 -45.37 26.98
CA THR A 1028 -33.24 -44.37 26.42
C THR A 1028 -32.56 -43.08 25.93
N ALA A 1029 -31.25 -43.15 25.65
CA ALA A 1029 -30.51 -42.05 25.02
C ALA A 1029 -30.94 -41.82 23.56
N GLU A 1030 -30.79 -40.58 23.07
CA GLU A 1030 -31.09 -40.18 21.69
C GLU A 1030 -30.23 -40.95 20.67
N GLU A 1031 -30.80 -41.19 19.49
CA GLU A 1031 -30.22 -42.08 18.49
C GLU A 1031 -29.10 -41.39 17.68
N SER A 1032 -27.93 -42.04 17.57
CA SER A 1032 -26.92 -41.69 16.58
C SER A 1032 -27.21 -42.39 15.23
N ASN A 1033 -26.70 -41.87 14.11
CA ASN A 1033 -27.01 -42.35 12.75
C ASN A 1033 -26.56 -43.79 12.43
N ALA A 1034 -25.84 -44.48 13.32
CA ALA A 1034 -25.33 -45.83 13.11
C ALA A 1034 -25.82 -46.75 14.24
N GLN A 1035 -26.92 -47.47 14.04
CA GLN A 1035 -27.40 -48.47 15.01
C GLN A 1035 -27.04 -49.88 14.56
N SER A 1036 -26.66 -50.74 15.50
CA SER A 1036 -26.50 -52.17 15.25
C SER A 1036 -27.72 -52.98 15.65
N VAL A 1037 -27.93 -54.12 14.96
CA VAL A 1037 -29.00 -55.07 15.30
C VAL A 1037 -28.79 -55.62 16.71
N GLU A 1038 -27.54 -55.97 17.06
CA GLU A 1038 -27.14 -56.43 18.38
C GLU A 1038 -27.41 -55.39 19.47
N GLY A 1039 -27.09 -54.12 19.21
CA GLY A 1039 -27.31 -52.99 20.10
C GLY A 1039 -28.79 -52.72 20.37
N LEU A 1040 -29.61 -52.79 19.32
CA LEU A 1040 -31.07 -52.69 19.44
C LEU A 1040 -31.67 -53.86 20.23
N CYS A 1041 -31.18 -55.08 20.04
CA CYS A 1041 -31.58 -56.24 20.85
C CYS A 1041 -31.20 -56.07 22.32
N LEU A 1042 -30.00 -55.56 22.62
CA LEU A 1042 -29.55 -55.24 23.97
C LEU A 1042 -30.48 -54.20 24.63
N ARG A 1043 -30.75 -53.09 23.92
CA ARG A 1043 -31.66 -52.03 24.37
C ARG A 1043 -33.04 -52.59 24.70
N ALA A 1044 -33.62 -53.38 23.80
CA ALA A 1044 -34.94 -53.98 23.98
C ALA A 1044 -35.00 -54.90 25.20
N ARG A 1045 -33.95 -55.72 25.40
CA ARG A 1045 -33.85 -56.63 26.55
C ARG A 1045 -33.74 -55.87 27.88
N ILE A 1046 -32.97 -54.78 27.92
CA ILE A 1046 -32.83 -53.91 29.11
C ILE A 1046 -34.17 -53.25 29.46
N ILE A 1047 -34.83 -52.63 28.48
CA ILE A 1047 -36.14 -51.98 28.68
C ILE A 1047 -37.18 -52.99 29.18
N GLN A 1048 -37.24 -54.18 28.58
CA GLN A 1048 -38.15 -55.23 29.02
C GLN A 1048 -37.88 -55.64 30.49
N THR A 1049 -36.61 -55.77 30.87
CA THR A 1049 -36.22 -56.11 32.24
C THR A 1049 -36.58 -55.00 33.24
N LEU A 1050 -36.41 -53.73 32.86
CA LEU A 1050 -36.85 -52.57 33.66
C LEU A 1050 -38.36 -52.57 33.86
N ILE A 1051 -39.15 -52.82 32.81
CA ILE A 1051 -40.61 -52.93 32.90
C ILE A 1051 -41.02 -54.07 33.85
N GLU A 1052 -40.31 -55.20 33.81
CA GLU A 1052 -40.59 -56.37 34.63
C GLU A 1052 -40.17 -56.23 36.09
N ARG A 1053 -39.14 -55.45 36.42
CA ARG A 1053 -38.53 -55.46 37.76
C ARG A 1053 -38.50 -54.12 38.49
N GLU A 1054 -38.56 -52.98 37.79
CA GLU A 1054 -38.47 -51.68 38.47
C GLU A 1054 -39.72 -51.42 39.32
N THR A 1055 -39.49 -50.96 40.54
CA THR A 1055 -40.51 -50.65 41.54
C THR A 1055 -40.44 -49.21 42.03
N ASP A 1056 -39.32 -48.53 41.82
CA ASP A 1056 -39.20 -47.11 42.16
C ASP A 1056 -40.06 -46.25 41.22
N ARG A 1057 -40.89 -45.41 41.83
CA ARG A 1057 -41.86 -44.59 41.10
C ARG A 1057 -41.18 -43.54 40.24
N GLU A 1058 -40.11 -42.92 40.71
CA GLU A 1058 -39.42 -41.87 39.95
C GLU A 1058 -38.68 -42.44 38.73
N ASN A 1059 -38.06 -43.62 38.85
CA ASN A 1059 -37.42 -44.31 37.75
C ASN A 1059 -38.43 -44.80 36.70
N LEU A 1060 -39.61 -45.27 37.13
CA LEU A 1060 -40.71 -45.65 36.23
C LEU A 1060 -41.27 -44.42 35.48
N GLU A 1061 -41.45 -43.30 36.18
CA GLU A 1061 -41.87 -42.04 35.56
C GLU A 1061 -40.82 -41.52 34.57
N LEU A 1062 -39.52 -41.62 34.90
CA LEU A 1062 -38.42 -41.26 34.01
C LEU A 1062 -38.35 -42.17 32.78
N LEU A 1063 -38.45 -43.49 32.96
CA LEU A 1063 -38.46 -44.46 31.86
C LEU A 1063 -39.61 -44.19 30.91
N GLN A 1064 -40.82 -43.99 31.45
CA GLN A 1064 -41.97 -43.62 30.66
C GLN A 1064 -41.76 -42.31 29.90
N PHE A 1065 -41.28 -41.26 30.59
CA PHE A 1065 -41.02 -39.97 29.98
C PHE A 1065 -40.06 -40.10 28.81
N LYS A 1066 -38.96 -40.84 29.00
CA LYS A 1066 -37.94 -41.07 27.98
C LYS A 1066 -38.44 -41.95 26.82
N LEU A 1067 -39.26 -42.97 27.09
CA LEU A 1067 -39.92 -43.76 26.06
C LEU A 1067 -40.84 -42.91 25.17
N LEU A 1068 -41.61 -42.01 25.78
CA LEU A 1068 -42.55 -41.14 25.07
C LEU A 1068 -41.88 -39.95 24.38
N THR A 1069 -40.67 -39.55 24.81
CA THR A 1069 -40.00 -38.36 24.27
C THR A 1069 -38.81 -38.63 23.38
N VAL A 1070 -38.04 -39.69 23.66
CA VAL A 1070 -36.81 -40.03 22.93
C VAL A 1070 -37.01 -41.21 21.99
N LEU A 1071 -37.82 -42.20 22.39
CA LEU A 1071 -38.05 -43.42 21.62
C LEU A 1071 -39.46 -43.48 20.99
N ILE A 1072 -40.07 -42.33 20.73
CA ILE A 1072 -41.47 -42.23 20.26
C ILE A 1072 -41.72 -42.92 18.90
N ASP A 1073 -40.69 -42.98 18.06
CA ASP A 1073 -40.73 -43.61 16.74
C ASP A 1073 -40.36 -45.11 16.78
N ASN A 1074 -40.01 -45.66 17.94
CA ASN A 1074 -39.57 -47.05 18.05
C ASN A 1074 -40.76 -48.03 17.87
N PRO A 1075 -40.66 -49.03 16.98
CA PRO A 1075 -41.77 -49.94 16.67
C PRO A 1075 -42.22 -50.82 17.85
N THR A 1076 -41.36 -51.09 18.84
CA THR A 1076 -41.72 -51.87 20.04
C THR A 1076 -42.28 -51.02 21.18
N LEU A 1077 -42.31 -49.69 21.03
CA LEU A 1077 -42.83 -48.77 22.04
C LEU A 1077 -44.25 -49.11 22.52
N PRO A 1078 -45.24 -49.45 21.65
CA PRO A 1078 -46.58 -49.79 22.12
C PRO A 1078 -46.62 -50.99 23.08
N GLN A 1079 -45.74 -51.97 22.87
CA GLN A 1079 -45.63 -53.16 23.72
C GLN A 1079 -45.00 -52.82 25.08
N TRP A 1080 -43.95 -51.99 25.08
CA TRP A 1080 -43.31 -51.51 26.31
C TRP A 1080 -44.25 -50.65 27.15
N LEU A 1081 -44.99 -49.75 26.51
CA LEU A 1081 -46.02 -48.94 27.17
C LEU A 1081 -47.15 -49.82 27.72
N ALA A 1082 -47.57 -50.87 27.00
CA ALA A 1082 -48.58 -51.81 27.49
C ALA A 1082 -48.12 -52.53 28.76
N GLY A 1083 -46.86 -52.97 28.82
CA GLY A 1083 -46.27 -53.59 30.03
C GLY A 1083 -46.25 -52.64 31.23
N LEU A 1084 -45.94 -51.36 31.01
CA LEU A 1084 -45.98 -50.33 32.08
C LEU A 1084 -47.41 -50.02 32.53
N ILE A 1085 -48.35 -49.86 31.60
CA ILE A 1085 -49.76 -49.57 31.90
C ILE A 1085 -50.42 -50.75 32.62
N GLY A 1086 -50.08 -51.99 32.25
CA GLY A 1086 -50.59 -53.19 32.92
C GLY A 1086 -50.19 -53.27 34.39
N LYS A 1087 -49.00 -52.77 34.76
CA LYS A 1087 -48.54 -52.69 36.15
C LYS A 1087 -49.02 -51.45 36.89
N PHE A 1088 -49.19 -50.34 36.18
CA PHE A 1088 -49.57 -49.05 36.74
C PHE A 1088 -50.67 -48.42 35.87
N PRO A 1089 -51.95 -48.71 36.17
CA PRO A 1089 -53.09 -48.30 35.34
C PRO A 1089 -53.22 -46.78 35.15
N ASP A 1090 -52.70 -46.00 36.10
CA ASP A 1090 -52.72 -44.53 36.09
C ASP A 1090 -51.67 -43.90 35.13
N MET A 1091 -51.00 -44.73 34.32
CA MET A 1091 -50.00 -44.31 33.34
C MET A 1091 -50.60 -44.08 31.92
N PRO A 1092 -50.06 -43.12 31.13
CA PRO A 1092 -49.04 -42.15 31.51
C PRO A 1092 -49.54 -41.08 32.47
N SER A 1093 -48.66 -40.66 33.38
CA SER A 1093 -49.02 -39.63 34.35
C SER A 1093 -49.38 -38.32 33.62
N LYS A 1094 -50.34 -37.55 34.14
CA LYS A 1094 -50.68 -36.22 33.58
C LYS A 1094 -49.45 -35.32 33.44
N ARG A 1095 -48.50 -35.41 34.39
CA ARG A 1095 -47.24 -34.68 34.37
C ARG A 1095 -46.37 -35.08 33.18
N THR A 1096 -46.29 -36.36 32.85
CA THR A 1096 -45.48 -36.87 31.74
C THR A 1096 -46.02 -36.44 30.38
N VAL A 1097 -47.35 -36.45 30.22
CA VAL A 1097 -48.02 -35.98 28.99
C VAL A 1097 -47.76 -34.49 28.75
N ILE A 1098 -47.91 -33.66 29.79
CA ILE A 1098 -47.65 -32.21 29.71
C ILE A 1098 -46.20 -31.90 29.33
N ILE A 1099 -45.22 -32.64 29.88
CA ILE A 1099 -43.80 -32.41 29.57
C ILE A 1099 -43.45 -32.92 28.16
N ALA A 1100 -44.08 -34.00 27.69
CA ALA A 1100 -43.89 -34.49 26.32
C ALA A 1100 -44.45 -33.50 25.27
N GLU A 1101 -45.64 -32.94 25.51
CA GLU A 1101 -46.22 -31.86 24.70
C GLU A 1101 -45.32 -30.61 24.70
N ALA A 1102 -44.79 -30.21 25.86
CA ALA A 1102 -43.87 -29.07 25.98
C ALA A 1102 -42.53 -29.28 25.24
N LYS A 1103 -42.16 -30.52 24.94
CA LYS A 1103 -41.00 -30.87 24.08
C LYS A 1103 -41.35 -30.98 22.59
N GLY A 1104 -42.57 -30.58 22.19
CA GLY A 1104 -42.98 -30.47 20.78
C GLY A 1104 -43.63 -31.73 20.21
N ILE A 1105 -44.04 -32.67 21.05
CA ILE A 1105 -44.69 -33.91 20.61
C ILE A 1105 -46.21 -33.68 20.51
N ASP A 1106 -46.79 -34.08 19.39
CA ASP A 1106 -48.23 -33.93 19.12
C ASP A 1106 -49.10 -34.73 20.11
N ALA A 1107 -50.04 -34.05 20.74
CA ALA A 1107 -51.00 -34.61 21.68
C ALA A 1107 -51.85 -35.73 21.05
N GLN A 1108 -52.25 -35.59 19.77
CA GLN A 1108 -53.02 -36.63 19.08
C GLN A 1108 -52.21 -37.91 18.89
N ARG A 1109 -50.92 -37.77 18.58
CA ARG A 1109 -49.99 -38.89 18.43
C ARG A 1109 -49.77 -39.61 19.77
N LEU A 1110 -49.63 -38.87 20.87
CA LEU A 1110 -49.53 -39.43 22.22
C LEU A 1110 -50.82 -40.19 22.61
N GLU A 1111 -51.99 -39.60 22.37
CA GLU A 1111 -53.28 -40.25 22.63
C GLU A 1111 -53.43 -41.55 21.83
N GLN A 1112 -53.05 -41.55 20.55
CA GLN A 1112 -53.08 -42.74 19.70
C GLN A 1112 -52.14 -43.85 20.21
N LEU A 1113 -50.91 -43.51 20.59
CA LEU A 1113 -49.95 -44.47 21.14
C LEU A 1113 -50.41 -45.08 22.47
N VAL A 1114 -50.98 -44.26 23.37
CA VAL A 1114 -51.53 -44.72 24.65
C VAL A 1114 -52.76 -45.59 24.43
N SER A 1115 -53.63 -45.23 23.48
CA SER A 1115 -54.80 -46.03 23.10
C SER A 1115 -54.38 -47.41 22.56
N ASN A 1116 -53.37 -47.45 21.68
CA ASN A 1116 -52.79 -48.69 21.16
C ASN A 1116 -52.19 -49.54 22.30
N ALA A 1117 -51.43 -48.94 23.22
CA ALA A 1117 -50.88 -49.66 24.36
C ALA A 1117 -51.97 -50.24 25.29
N ARG A 1118 -53.07 -49.51 25.51
CA ARG A 1118 -54.23 -49.99 26.31
C ARG A 1118 -54.97 -51.13 25.61
N SER A 1119 -55.07 -51.14 24.29
CA SER A 1119 -55.67 -52.26 23.56
C SER A 1119 -54.79 -53.53 23.61
N PHE A 1120 -53.46 -53.38 23.66
CA PHE A 1120 -52.54 -54.47 23.95
C PHE A 1120 -52.77 -55.05 25.36
N VAL A 1121 -52.97 -54.23 26.39
CA VAL A 1121 -53.31 -54.71 27.75
C VAL A 1121 -54.64 -55.49 27.75
N ALA A 1122 -55.67 -54.97 27.07
CA ALA A 1122 -56.98 -55.61 26.99
C ALA A 1122 -56.99 -56.96 26.26
N THR A 1123 -56.10 -57.14 25.27
CA THR A 1123 -55.94 -58.42 24.53
C THR A 1123 -55.02 -59.42 25.24
N SER A 1124 -54.21 -58.96 26.21
CA SER A 1124 -53.30 -59.78 27.00
C SER A 1124 -53.94 -60.36 28.28
N CYS A 1125 -55.19 -60.00 28.60
CA CYS A 1125 -55.93 -60.50 29.76
C CYS A 1125 -56.79 -61.73 29.39
N PRO A 1126 -56.51 -62.95 29.90
CA PRO A 1126 -57.49 -64.03 29.87
C PRO A 1126 -58.58 -63.73 30.90
N VAL A 1127 -59.82 -63.81 30.43
CA VAL A 1127 -61.08 -63.86 31.19
C VAL A 1127 -60.94 -64.70 32.46
N ASN A 1128 -61.24 -64.13 33.63
CA ASN A 1128 -61.97 -64.77 34.73
C ASN A 1128 -62.21 -63.79 35.88
N ALA A 1129 -63.46 -63.33 36.03
CA ALA A 1129 -64.23 -63.41 37.28
C ALA A 1129 -65.48 -62.51 37.19
N VAL A 1130 -66.58 -63.15 36.81
CA VAL A 1130 -67.93 -62.81 37.25
C VAL A 1130 -67.98 -62.96 38.77
N GLY A 1131 -68.55 -61.99 39.50
CA GLY A 1131 -68.85 -62.15 40.92
C GLY A 1131 -69.10 -60.84 41.68
N VAL A 1132 -70.38 -60.52 41.82
CA VAL A 1132 -70.99 -59.42 42.60
C VAL A 1132 -71.26 -59.92 44.03
N VAL A 1133 -71.04 -59.08 45.06
CA VAL A 1133 -71.50 -59.17 46.49
C VAL A 1133 -70.93 -60.39 47.26
N ASP A 1134 -70.24 -60.30 48.39
CA ASP A 1134 -70.34 -59.49 49.63
C ASP A 1134 -68.91 -59.21 50.16
#